data_AF-A0AAN8DB38-F1
#
_entry.id   AF-A0AAN8DB38-F1
#
_cell.length_a   1.000
_cell.length_b   1.000
_cell.length_c   1.000
_cell.angle_alpha   90.00
_cell.angle_beta   90.00
_cell.angle_gamma   90.00
#
_symmetry.space_group_name_H-M   'P 1'
#
loop_
_entity.id
_entity.type
_entity.pdbx_description
1 polymer ?
#
loop_
_entity_poly.entity_id
_entity_poly.type
_entity_poly.pdbx_seq_one_letter_code
_entity_poly.pdbx_strand_id
1 'polypeptide(L)'
;MSRAGWSTATGGEPVGAFVQPSLRPLMPSIAHAMFLDVTHDNECPIQLRSALDSLPSSAMVSMACCATGSTRGYDELMPHQISVVKEERWYPKWSPSAAPSSGAEVGPQTGIIAGKLALNKLHQELASQGFIQVFVDQVDADVVAVTRHCPSTHQSVVAVCRTAFWNPQTHKYDTNIPPMFIPGKIEEVVLEARTVERHAGSYKKDGKYINGMPEYTVEIKEHISLQESTVVKQAGVTSKGISEFMEEITFQNLTPGSVIAFRVSLDPTAQKLVGVLRCCLTQFSPKYQRGSAADEHLPEILTQPLAQLMSRLTLADLNMLLFRCDAEEQEDGGGCYGVPGWESLKYAGLQGLISVLADIRASNDLGHPVCGNLRQGDWLIDFVANRLTRREGPLQQIGQWLAAMFDYLKHIPRYLIPCYFDAILVSTYTTALDASHKLMSSFVQSGSSFVLHLALGSVQMCGVGDLPALPPLSTKLDNVPYRVSPVTGQKEQCCVSLAAGLPHFSSGIFRCWGRDTFIALRGLMLLTGRHVEARNIILAFAGTLRHGLIPNLLGEGRCARFNCRDAVWWWLQCIQDYTSHVPQGHEILQCPVTRMYPTDDCEPLTPGEVEQPLYDVIQEALQRHLQGISFRERNYGPKIDMHMRDEGFSVEAKVDPDTGFVSGGNRFNCGTWMDKMGESEKAKNKGMPASPRDGAAVEIVGLSKSAVRWVVELHVKGVFPYDGAKVHRDGKEEFLSYSQWNQQLQQTFEAGFWVSGDPGDPNEKHADLVHKKGIYKDSYGASDAWCDYQLRPNFTIAMVVAPELFTVEKAWLALEMAEEKLLGPLGMKTLDPDDMVYCGVYDNSLDNDNYNLAKGFNYHQGPEWLWPVGYFLRAKLYFAKKKGEESYAKTVTMVKNVLSRHYTHLESSPWKGLPELTNESGLFCPFSCESQAWSLSTVLEVLFDL
;
A
#
# COMPACT_ATOMS: atom_id res chain seq x y z
N MET A 1 -2.08 -39.34 6.64
CA MET A 1 -2.58 -37.98 6.92
C MET A 1 -1.67 -36.99 6.21
N SER A 2 -2.20 -36.03 5.45
CA SER A 2 -1.36 -35.01 4.82
C SER A 2 -0.67 -34.15 5.88
N ARG A 3 0.54 -33.64 5.60
CA ARG A 3 1.31 -32.72 6.48
C ARG A 3 0.50 -31.52 7.00
N ALA A 4 -0.58 -31.14 6.30
CA ALA A 4 -1.50 -30.04 6.68
C ALA A 4 -2.51 -30.41 7.80
N GLY A 5 -2.79 -31.70 8.03
CA GLY A 5 -3.78 -32.13 9.02
C GLY A 5 -3.30 -32.09 10.47
N TRP A 6 -1.98 -32.07 10.70
CA TRP A 6 -1.40 -32.06 12.05
C TRP A 6 -1.13 -30.64 12.59
N SER A 7 -0.80 -29.67 11.74
CA SER A 7 -0.56 -28.28 12.20
C SER A 7 -1.83 -27.61 12.74
N THR A 8 -3.01 -28.00 12.23
CA THR A 8 -4.32 -27.50 12.70
C THR A 8 -4.73 -28.09 14.05
N ALA A 9 -4.22 -29.25 14.43
CA ALA A 9 -4.56 -29.93 15.68
C ALA A 9 -3.70 -29.52 16.88
N THR A 10 -2.50 -28.94 16.66
CA THR A 10 -1.51 -28.70 17.72
C THR A 10 -1.58 -27.32 18.38
N GLY A 11 -2.46 -26.41 17.94
CA GLY A 11 -2.79 -25.15 18.63
C GLY A 11 -1.71 -24.06 18.70
N GLY A 12 -0.53 -24.28 18.10
CA GLY A 12 0.59 -23.34 18.11
C GLY A 12 0.87 -22.70 16.74
N GLU A 13 1.78 -21.73 16.72
CA GLU A 13 2.25 -21.12 15.47
C GLU A 13 3.27 -22.04 14.77
N PRO A 14 3.42 -22.04 13.44
CA PRO A 14 4.53 -22.76 12.81
C PRO A 14 5.89 -22.18 13.22
N VAL A 15 6.92 -23.04 13.29
CA VAL A 15 8.30 -22.61 13.54
C VAL A 15 8.74 -21.59 12.49
N GLY A 16 9.31 -20.47 12.93
CA GLY A 16 9.69 -19.36 12.06
C GLY A 16 8.55 -18.39 11.74
N ALA A 17 7.42 -18.46 12.46
CA ALA A 17 6.33 -17.52 12.30
C ALA A 17 6.76 -16.06 12.40
N PHE A 18 6.05 -15.19 11.68
CA PHE A 18 6.25 -13.75 11.73
C PHE A 18 5.94 -13.18 13.11
N VAL A 19 6.70 -12.16 13.48
CA VAL A 19 6.51 -11.47 14.75
C VAL A 19 5.24 -10.61 14.68
N GLN A 20 4.20 -11.04 15.39
CA GLN A 20 2.92 -10.36 15.36
C GLN A 20 2.97 -8.96 16.02
N PRO A 21 2.26 -7.96 15.48
CA PRO A 21 2.16 -6.64 16.09
C PRO A 21 1.36 -6.69 17.40
N SER A 22 1.64 -5.76 18.31
CA SER A 22 0.93 -5.69 19.60
C SER A 22 -0.54 -5.27 19.44
N LEU A 23 -0.84 -4.53 18.38
CA LEU A 23 -2.17 -4.19 17.94
C LEU A 23 -2.46 -4.99 16.66
N ARG A 24 -3.49 -5.82 16.70
CA ARG A 24 -3.93 -6.64 15.56
C ARG A 24 -5.41 -6.41 15.29
N PRO A 25 -5.85 -6.41 14.02
CA PRO A 25 -7.26 -6.58 13.71
C PRO A 25 -7.79 -7.87 14.36
N LEU A 26 -9.08 -7.89 14.71
CA LEU A 26 -9.73 -9.11 15.15
C LEU A 26 -9.81 -10.08 13.96
N MET A 27 -8.84 -10.99 13.88
CA MET A 27 -8.79 -12.00 12.83
C MET A 27 -9.52 -13.27 13.28
N PRO A 28 -10.23 -13.97 12.39
CA PRO A 28 -10.69 -15.32 12.65
C PRO A 28 -9.51 -16.19 13.06
N SER A 29 -9.59 -16.82 14.22
CA SER A 29 -8.61 -17.79 14.70
C SER A 29 -9.27 -19.15 14.85
N ILE A 30 -8.49 -20.22 14.74
CA ILE A 30 -8.95 -21.56 15.10
C ILE A 30 -9.36 -21.54 16.57
N ALA A 31 -10.48 -22.19 16.91
CA ALA A 31 -10.91 -22.32 18.29
C ALA A 31 -9.83 -23.06 19.09
N HIS A 32 -9.59 -22.62 20.34
CA HIS A 32 -8.62 -23.30 21.20
C HIS A 32 -8.98 -24.78 21.34
N ALA A 33 -8.00 -25.66 21.15
CA ALA A 33 -8.17 -27.09 21.29
C ALA A 33 -7.92 -27.56 22.73
N MET A 34 -8.65 -28.59 23.13
CA MET A 34 -8.26 -29.48 24.23
C MET A 34 -7.98 -30.84 23.61
N PHE A 35 -6.70 -31.24 23.56
CA PHE A 35 -6.28 -32.46 22.91
C PHE A 35 -6.17 -33.59 23.93
N LEU A 36 -7.04 -34.58 23.80
CA LEU A 36 -7.12 -35.69 24.73
C LEU A 36 -6.36 -36.91 24.18
N ASP A 37 -5.53 -37.54 25.02
CA ASP A 37 -4.87 -38.80 24.66
C ASP A 37 -5.92 -39.88 24.35
N VAL A 38 -6.95 -39.91 25.20
CA VAL A 38 -8.14 -40.74 25.06
C VAL A 38 -9.29 -40.14 25.86
N THR A 39 -10.49 -40.17 25.29
CA THR A 39 -11.75 -39.83 25.97
C THR A 39 -12.36 -41.07 26.64
N HIS A 40 -13.36 -40.86 27.50
CA HIS A 40 -14.06 -41.97 28.15
C HIS A 40 -14.95 -42.77 27.19
N ASP A 41 -15.24 -42.22 26.00
CA ASP A 41 -16.05 -42.87 24.96
C ASP A 41 -15.21 -43.58 23.89
N ASN A 42 -13.89 -43.34 23.85
CA ASN A 42 -13.03 -44.00 22.89
C ASN A 42 -12.90 -45.50 23.19
N GLU A 43 -12.76 -46.29 22.12
CA GLU A 43 -12.33 -47.68 22.23
C GLU A 43 -10.96 -47.76 22.91
N CYS A 44 -10.72 -48.87 23.63
CA CYS A 44 -9.49 -49.03 24.40
C CYS A 44 -8.26 -49.03 23.46
N PRO A 45 -7.30 -48.09 23.63
CA PRO A 45 -6.12 -48.01 22.77
C PRO A 45 -5.28 -49.29 22.76
N ILE A 46 -5.26 -50.02 23.88
CA ILE A 46 -4.53 -51.29 24.01
C ILE A 46 -5.14 -52.37 23.11
N GLN A 47 -6.48 -52.38 22.94
CA GLN A 47 -7.17 -53.34 22.08
C GLN A 47 -6.98 -53.02 20.60
N LEU A 48 -6.95 -51.73 20.25
CA LEU A 48 -6.75 -51.27 18.88
C LEU A 48 -5.29 -51.29 18.43
N ARG A 49 -4.36 -51.13 19.38
CA ARG A 49 -2.94 -50.93 19.11
C ARG A 49 -2.08 -51.87 19.95
N SER A 50 -1.47 -51.34 21.01
CA SER A 50 -0.58 -52.02 21.93
C SER A 50 -0.53 -51.24 23.24
N ALA A 51 -0.28 -51.93 24.36
CA ALA A 51 0.00 -51.29 25.65
C ALA A 51 1.26 -50.38 25.60
N LEU A 52 2.19 -50.68 24.69
CA LEU A 52 3.41 -49.87 24.51
C LEU A 52 3.13 -48.50 23.87
N ASP A 53 2.00 -48.31 23.18
CA ASP A 53 1.72 -47.08 22.42
C ASP A 53 1.27 -45.90 23.30
N SER A 54 0.80 -46.16 24.52
CA SER A 54 0.22 -45.12 25.37
C SER A 54 1.21 -44.02 25.75
N LEU A 55 2.48 -44.36 25.97
CA LEU A 55 3.55 -43.39 26.29
C LEU A 55 3.89 -42.47 25.10
N PRO A 56 4.26 -42.97 23.90
CA PRO A 56 4.55 -42.12 22.75
C PRO A 56 3.33 -41.33 22.28
N SER A 57 2.12 -41.90 22.34
CA SER A 57 0.89 -41.16 22.08
C SER A 57 0.71 -39.99 23.05
N SER A 58 0.93 -40.23 24.36
CA SER A 58 0.89 -39.17 25.37
C SER A 58 1.92 -38.08 25.13
N ALA A 59 3.12 -38.44 24.70
CA ALA A 59 4.19 -37.48 24.44
C ALA A 59 3.85 -36.57 23.26
N MET A 60 3.30 -37.10 22.16
CA MET A 60 2.85 -36.29 21.03
C MET A 60 1.76 -35.29 21.44
N VAL A 61 0.78 -35.72 22.24
CA VAL A 61 -0.29 -34.86 22.76
C VAL A 61 0.28 -33.80 23.70
N SER A 62 1.13 -34.17 24.66
CA SER A 62 1.79 -33.24 25.58
C SER A 62 2.73 -32.25 24.88
N MET A 63 3.24 -32.57 23.69
CA MET A 63 4.04 -31.65 22.89
C MET A 63 3.20 -30.70 22.02
N ALA A 64 1.88 -30.87 21.94
CA ALA A 64 1.01 -29.86 21.34
C ALA A 64 0.98 -28.56 22.17
N CYS A 65 0.75 -27.44 21.50
CA CYS A 65 0.56 -26.11 22.07
C CYS A 65 -0.92 -25.83 22.37
N CYS A 66 -1.55 -26.69 23.14
CA CYS A 66 -2.93 -26.56 23.55
C CYS A 66 -3.17 -27.24 24.92
N ALA A 67 -4.38 -27.15 25.45
CA ALA A 67 -4.72 -27.88 26.67
C ALA A 67 -4.68 -29.39 26.38
N THR A 68 -4.20 -30.19 27.34
CA THR A 68 -4.10 -31.65 27.18
C THR A 68 -4.85 -32.38 28.29
N GLY A 69 -5.21 -33.64 28.07
CA GLY A 69 -5.82 -34.47 29.12
C GLY A 69 -5.95 -35.95 28.74
N SER A 70 -6.19 -36.79 29.73
CA SER A 70 -6.46 -38.22 29.58
C SER A 70 -7.66 -38.63 30.42
N THR A 71 -8.27 -39.77 30.07
CA THR A 71 -9.26 -40.43 30.92
C THR A 71 -8.57 -41.38 31.89
N ARG A 72 -9.01 -41.41 33.15
CA ARG A 72 -8.52 -42.36 34.16
C ARG A 72 -8.67 -43.81 33.67
N GLY A 73 -7.63 -44.61 33.86
CA GLY A 73 -7.49 -45.96 33.30
C GLY A 73 -6.51 -46.01 32.13
N TYR A 74 -6.32 -44.91 31.39
CA TYR A 74 -5.36 -44.84 30.30
C TYR A 74 -3.92 -44.89 30.81
N ASP A 75 -3.59 -44.02 31.77
CA ASP A 75 -2.26 -43.94 32.36
C ASP A 75 -1.90 -45.20 33.15
N GLU A 76 -2.91 -45.87 33.73
CA GLU A 76 -2.78 -47.16 34.41
C GLU A 76 -2.65 -48.36 33.45
N LEU A 77 -2.75 -48.15 32.13
CA LEU A 77 -2.76 -49.20 31.10
C LEU A 77 -3.88 -50.23 31.31
N MET A 78 -5.12 -49.76 31.37
CA MET A 78 -6.29 -50.63 31.46
C MET A 78 -6.63 -51.26 30.10
N PRO A 79 -6.69 -52.62 29.98
CA PRO A 79 -6.76 -53.31 28.68
C PRO A 79 -8.16 -53.46 28.06
N HIS A 80 -9.18 -52.80 28.61
CA HIS A 80 -10.54 -52.78 28.07
C HIS A 80 -11.18 -51.41 28.23
N GLN A 81 -12.29 -51.16 27.52
CA GLN A 81 -13.04 -49.93 27.69
C GLN A 81 -13.86 -49.97 28.99
N ILE A 82 -13.83 -48.89 29.78
CA ILE A 82 -14.63 -48.76 31.00
C ILE A 82 -16.06 -48.42 30.60
N SER A 83 -17.00 -49.33 30.85
CA SER A 83 -18.40 -49.07 30.55
C SER A 83 -19.00 -48.08 31.56
N VAL A 84 -19.42 -46.91 31.07
CA VAL A 84 -20.16 -45.90 31.87
C VAL A 84 -21.53 -46.37 32.37
N VAL A 85 -21.99 -47.55 31.93
CA VAL A 85 -23.28 -48.14 32.33
C VAL A 85 -23.11 -49.39 33.19
N LYS A 86 -22.12 -50.24 32.88
CA LYS A 86 -22.01 -51.60 33.45
C LYS A 86 -20.86 -51.77 34.44
N GLU A 87 -19.94 -50.82 34.55
CA GLU A 87 -18.80 -50.95 35.45
C GLU A 87 -19.20 -50.57 36.89
N GLU A 88 -19.03 -51.51 37.82
CA GLU A 88 -19.35 -51.33 39.24
C GLU A 88 -18.10 -51.32 40.14
N ARG A 89 -16.93 -51.61 39.58
CA ARG A 89 -15.66 -51.67 40.30
C ARG A 89 -15.11 -50.27 40.59
N TRP A 90 -14.37 -50.14 41.68
CA TRP A 90 -13.77 -48.87 42.09
C TRP A 90 -12.44 -48.63 41.40
N TYR A 91 -12.09 -47.38 41.12
CA TYR A 91 -10.71 -47.10 40.75
C TYR A 91 -9.76 -47.34 41.95
N PRO A 92 -8.56 -47.89 41.72
CA PRO A 92 -7.54 -48.02 42.74
C PRO A 92 -7.17 -46.67 43.40
N LYS A 93 -6.83 -46.68 44.68
CA LYS A 93 -6.39 -45.47 45.39
C LYS A 93 -4.90 -45.19 45.13
N TRP A 94 -4.49 -43.92 45.21
CA TRP A 94 -3.08 -43.55 45.10
C TRP A 94 -2.27 -43.97 46.34
N SER A 95 -1.09 -44.55 46.12
CA SER A 95 -0.12 -44.93 47.16
C SER A 95 1.30 -44.84 46.59
N PRO A 96 2.18 -43.95 47.10
CA PRO A 96 3.56 -43.82 46.62
C PRO A 96 4.38 -45.11 46.75
N SER A 97 4.01 -45.98 47.68
CA SER A 97 4.64 -47.27 47.96
C SER A 97 3.81 -48.45 47.43
N ALA A 98 2.89 -48.23 46.48
CA ALA A 98 2.11 -49.30 45.88
C ALA A 98 3.03 -50.38 45.31
N ALA A 99 2.76 -51.64 45.63
CA ALA A 99 3.48 -52.75 45.02
C ALA A 99 3.13 -52.85 43.52
N PRO A 100 4.10 -53.16 42.63
CA PRO A 100 3.87 -53.33 41.19
C PRO A 100 2.70 -54.24 40.79
N SER A 101 2.38 -55.23 41.63
CA SER A 101 1.31 -56.21 41.41
C SER A 101 -0.02 -55.88 42.11
N SER A 102 -0.13 -54.71 42.75
CA SER A 102 -1.34 -54.32 43.50
C SER A 102 -2.51 -54.02 42.57
N GLY A 103 -3.66 -54.68 42.77
CA GLY A 103 -4.91 -54.36 42.08
C GLY A 103 -5.70 -53.21 42.74
N ALA A 104 -5.43 -52.90 44.00
CA ALA A 104 -6.20 -51.94 44.80
C ALA A 104 -5.53 -50.57 44.96
N GLU A 105 -4.23 -50.49 44.67
CA GLU A 105 -3.43 -49.27 44.79
C GLU A 105 -2.66 -48.99 43.50
N VAL A 106 -2.55 -47.72 43.12
CA VAL A 106 -1.72 -47.24 42.01
C VAL A 106 -0.62 -46.33 42.55
N GLY A 107 0.55 -46.38 41.94
CA GLY A 107 1.71 -45.57 42.32
C GLY A 107 2.54 -45.15 41.11
N PRO A 108 3.72 -44.54 41.32
CA PRO A 108 4.55 -44.05 40.22
C PRO A 108 4.94 -45.13 39.20
N GLN A 109 5.08 -46.38 39.64
CA GLN A 109 5.46 -47.51 38.78
C GLN A 109 4.26 -48.22 38.14
N THR A 110 3.04 -47.68 38.22
CA THR A 110 1.86 -48.26 37.56
C THR A 110 1.72 -47.70 36.15
N GLY A 111 1.67 -48.59 35.16
CA GLY A 111 1.47 -48.21 33.75
C GLY A 111 2.49 -47.17 33.27
N ILE A 112 1.97 -46.07 32.73
CA ILE A 112 2.76 -44.93 32.25
C ILE A 112 2.73 -43.72 33.20
N ILE A 113 2.22 -43.85 34.43
CA ILE A 113 2.03 -42.71 35.35
C ILE A 113 3.30 -41.87 35.54
N ALA A 114 4.46 -42.51 35.79
CA ALA A 114 5.73 -41.78 35.91
C ALA A 114 6.09 -41.01 34.62
N GLY A 115 5.87 -41.64 33.45
CA GLY A 115 6.07 -40.99 32.16
C GLY A 115 5.12 -39.81 31.94
N LYS A 116 3.83 -39.95 32.27
CA LYS A 116 2.85 -38.87 32.16
C LYS A 116 3.19 -37.70 33.08
N LEU A 117 3.65 -37.96 34.30
CA LEU A 117 4.10 -36.91 35.21
C LEU A 117 5.26 -36.10 34.60
N ALA A 118 6.25 -36.76 34.02
CA ALA A 118 7.38 -36.09 33.37
C ALA A 118 6.92 -35.27 32.14
N LEU A 119 6.05 -35.83 31.30
CA LEU A 119 5.47 -35.14 30.15
C LEU A 119 4.64 -33.91 30.55
N ASN A 120 3.86 -34.00 31.64
CA ASN A 120 3.07 -32.88 32.15
C ASN A 120 3.95 -31.76 32.70
N LYS A 121 5.04 -32.10 33.41
CA LYS A 121 6.04 -31.12 33.86
C LYS A 121 6.71 -30.43 32.68
N LEU A 122 7.12 -31.19 31.67
CA LEU A 122 7.69 -30.65 30.45
C LEU A 122 6.70 -29.72 29.72
N HIS A 123 5.45 -30.14 29.55
CA HIS A 123 4.41 -29.32 28.93
C HIS A 123 4.20 -27.99 29.69
N GLN A 124 4.14 -28.05 31.02
CA GLN A 124 4.01 -26.86 31.88
C GLN A 124 5.22 -25.92 31.73
N GLU A 125 6.43 -26.48 31.71
CA GLU A 125 7.67 -25.72 31.49
C GLU A 125 7.62 -25.00 30.14
N LEU A 126 7.38 -25.74 29.05
CA LEU A 126 7.32 -25.22 27.69
C LEU A 126 6.26 -24.12 27.55
N ALA A 127 5.07 -24.32 28.13
CA ALA A 127 4.01 -23.31 28.14
C ALA A 127 4.42 -22.04 28.89
N SER A 128 4.95 -22.17 30.11
CA SER A 128 5.35 -21.02 30.95
C SER A 128 6.54 -20.24 30.37
N GLN A 129 7.44 -20.91 29.66
CA GLN A 129 8.59 -20.28 29.03
C GLN A 129 8.30 -19.75 27.61
N GLY A 130 7.11 -19.98 27.06
CA GLY A 130 6.68 -19.42 25.78
C GLY A 130 7.18 -20.20 24.56
N PHE A 131 7.25 -21.52 24.63
CA PHE A 131 7.52 -22.40 23.49
C PHE A 131 6.26 -22.60 22.64
N ILE A 132 5.79 -21.51 22.02
CA ILE A 132 4.48 -21.44 21.35
C ILE A 132 4.52 -21.89 19.88
N GLN A 133 5.70 -22.09 19.31
CA GLN A 133 5.83 -22.54 17.93
C GLN A 133 5.96 -24.07 17.87
N VAL A 134 5.35 -24.70 16.85
CA VAL A 134 5.28 -26.15 16.69
C VAL A 134 5.71 -26.57 15.28
N PHE A 135 6.48 -27.64 15.20
CA PHE A 135 6.80 -28.33 13.95
C PHE A 135 6.67 -29.84 14.17
N VAL A 136 6.09 -30.55 13.21
CA VAL A 136 5.89 -32.00 13.28
C VAL A 136 6.51 -32.61 12.05
N ASP A 137 7.38 -33.60 12.27
CA ASP A 137 8.00 -34.39 11.22
C ASP A 137 7.72 -35.87 11.42
N GLN A 138 7.42 -36.55 10.32
CA GLN A 138 7.30 -38.00 10.32
C GLN A 138 8.62 -38.57 9.81
N VAL A 139 9.49 -38.92 10.76
CA VAL A 139 10.86 -39.38 10.51
C VAL A 139 10.86 -40.72 9.77
N ASP A 140 9.94 -41.60 10.14
CA ASP A 140 9.65 -42.88 9.49
C ASP A 140 8.20 -43.29 9.77
N ALA A 141 7.73 -44.41 9.22
CA ALA A 141 6.36 -44.92 9.37
C ALA A 141 5.88 -44.95 10.84
N ASP A 142 6.75 -45.35 11.77
CA ASP A 142 6.44 -45.52 13.19
C ASP A 142 7.09 -44.45 14.11
N VAL A 143 7.81 -43.48 13.55
CA VAL A 143 8.57 -42.47 14.32
C VAL A 143 8.08 -41.07 13.97
N VAL A 144 7.56 -40.37 14.97
CA VAL A 144 7.10 -38.98 14.85
C VAL A 144 7.94 -38.08 15.74
N ALA A 145 8.48 -37.01 15.18
CA ALA A 145 9.15 -35.96 15.93
C ALA A 145 8.23 -34.75 16.06
N VAL A 146 8.05 -34.27 17.29
CA VAL A 146 7.31 -33.03 17.59
C VAL A 146 8.26 -32.03 18.23
N THR A 147 8.43 -30.89 17.59
CA THR A 147 9.27 -29.79 18.05
C THR A 147 8.40 -28.68 18.62
N ARG A 148 8.72 -28.24 19.84
CA ARG A 148 8.23 -27.01 20.46
C ARG A 148 9.36 -25.99 20.43
N HIS A 149 9.13 -24.79 19.90
CA HIS A 149 10.14 -23.74 19.74
C HIS A 149 9.73 -22.46 20.44
N CYS A 150 10.67 -21.83 21.14
CA CYS A 150 10.47 -20.52 21.75
C CYS A 150 10.94 -19.42 20.79
N PRO A 151 10.05 -18.60 20.22
CA PRO A 151 10.43 -17.55 19.26
C PRO A 151 11.28 -16.42 19.86
N SER A 152 11.35 -16.33 21.19
CA SER A 152 12.10 -15.27 21.86
C SER A 152 13.55 -15.66 22.18
N THR A 153 13.79 -16.92 22.54
CA THR A 153 15.13 -17.43 22.89
C THR A 153 15.73 -18.28 21.77
N HIS A 154 14.90 -18.73 20.82
CA HIS A 154 15.21 -19.72 19.78
C HIS A 154 15.67 -21.09 20.27
N GLN A 155 15.41 -21.38 21.54
CA GLN A 155 15.55 -22.73 22.06
C GLN A 155 14.36 -23.58 21.59
N SER A 156 14.64 -24.85 21.32
CA SER A 156 13.66 -25.85 20.93
C SER A 156 13.70 -27.05 21.88
N VAL A 157 12.56 -27.72 22.03
CA VAL A 157 12.52 -29.08 22.56
C VAL A 157 11.97 -30.00 21.46
N VAL A 158 12.75 -31.01 21.08
CA VAL A 158 12.43 -31.97 20.03
C VAL A 158 12.13 -33.32 20.66
N ALA A 159 10.87 -33.75 20.66
CA ALA A 159 10.44 -35.03 21.18
C ALA A 159 10.28 -36.04 20.04
N VAL A 160 11.11 -37.08 20.03
CA VAL A 160 11.04 -38.21 19.09
C VAL A 160 10.25 -39.34 19.75
N CYS A 161 9.11 -39.67 19.16
CA CYS A 161 8.16 -40.64 19.66
C CYS A 161 8.13 -41.84 18.72
N ARG A 162 8.60 -43.01 19.20
CA ARG A 162 8.47 -44.27 18.46
C ARG A 162 7.20 -44.98 18.89
N THR A 163 6.19 -44.89 18.03
CA THR A 163 4.85 -45.44 18.23
C THR A 163 4.85 -46.97 18.24
N ALA A 164 3.77 -47.54 18.75
CA ALA A 164 3.52 -48.98 18.74
C ALA A 164 2.08 -49.28 18.28
N PHE A 165 1.69 -48.79 17.10
CA PHE A 165 0.34 -48.95 16.56
C PHE A 165 -0.09 -50.41 16.38
N TRP A 166 0.86 -51.34 16.31
CA TRP A 166 0.62 -52.77 16.23
C TRP A 166 1.26 -53.51 17.40
N ASN A 167 0.66 -54.61 17.86
CA ASN A 167 1.27 -55.42 18.92
C ASN A 167 2.61 -56.02 18.45
N PRO A 168 3.75 -55.72 19.13
CA PRO A 168 5.07 -56.23 18.73
C PRO A 168 5.22 -57.76 18.78
N GLN A 169 4.34 -58.47 19.49
CA GLN A 169 4.34 -59.94 19.49
C GLN A 169 3.84 -60.52 18.17
N THR A 170 3.01 -59.77 17.44
CA THR A 170 2.37 -60.21 16.19
C THR A 170 2.85 -59.42 14.97
N HIS A 171 3.54 -58.30 15.17
CA HIS A 171 4.01 -57.40 14.13
C HIS A 171 5.51 -57.16 14.25
N LYS A 172 6.22 -57.21 13.12
CA LYS A 172 7.66 -57.00 13.06
C LYS A 172 7.97 -55.55 12.67
N TYR A 173 8.37 -54.75 13.66
CA TYR A 173 8.87 -53.39 13.45
C TYR A 173 10.25 -53.39 12.78
N ASP A 174 10.54 -52.37 11.97
CA ASP A 174 11.87 -52.18 11.40
C ASP A 174 12.88 -51.89 12.51
N THR A 175 13.98 -52.64 12.54
CA THR A 175 15.05 -52.41 13.50
C THR A 175 16.02 -51.32 13.07
N ASN A 176 16.02 -50.94 11.79
CA ASN A 176 16.93 -49.96 11.22
C ASN A 176 16.26 -48.58 11.13
N ILE A 177 16.28 -47.83 12.23
CA ILE A 177 15.77 -46.46 12.25
C ILE A 177 16.79 -45.54 11.58
N PRO A 178 16.40 -44.70 10.60
CA PRO A 178 17.32 -43.75 9.99
C PRO A 178 17.87 -42.78 11.04
N PRO A 179 19.12 -42.29 10.86
CA PRO A 179 19.65 -41.22 11.70
C PRO A 179 18.78 -39.98 11.56
N MET A 180 18.69 -39.20 12.65
CA MET A 180 17.97 -37.94 12.66
C MET A 180 18.97 -36.78 12.72
N PHE A 181 18.69 -35.74 11.93
CA PHE A 181 19.48 -34.51 11.90
C PHE A 181 18.70 -33.44 12.65
N ILE A 182 19.20 -33.06 13.82
CA ILE A 182 18.58 -32.03 14.65
C ILE A 182 19.29 -30.69 14.36
N PRO A 183 18.58 -29.67 13.84
CA PRO A 183 19.18 -28.36 13.61
C PRO A 183 19.51 -27.67 14.94
N GLY A 184 20.76 -27.25 15.10
CA GLY A 184 21.27 -26.65 16.33
C GLY A 184 22.05 -27.62 17.22
N LYS A 185 22.42 -27.14 18.41
CA LYS A 185 23.24 -27.85 19.38
C LYS A 185 22.34 -28.49 20.43
N ILE A 186 22.45 -29.81 20.62
CA ILE A 186 21.78 -30.52 21.70
C ILE A 186 22.48 -30.16 23.02
N GLU A 187 21.72 -29.56 23.94
CA GLU A 187 22.20 -29.15 25.25
C GLU A 187 22.07 -30.29 26.26
N GLU A 188 20.92 -30.98 26.24
CA GLU A 188 20.60 -32.09 27.13
C GLU A 188 19.54 -33.02 26.51
N VAL A 189 19.46 -34.22 27.07
CA VAL A 189 18.30 -35.11 26.93
C VAL A 189 17.37 -34.81 28.10
N VAL A 190 16.29 -34.08 27.81
CA VAL A 190 15.27 -33.67 28.80
C VAL A 190 14.56 -34.88 29.36
N LEU A 191 14.21 -35.83 28.49
CA LEU A 191 13.48 -37.04 28.84
C LEU A 191 13.95 -38.19 27.96
N GLU A 192 14.28 -39.32 28.57
CA GLU A 192 14.42 -40.62 27.91
C GLU A 192 13.49 -41.59 28.64
N ALA A 193 12.44 -42.05 27.97
CA ALA A 193 11.43 -42.92 28.57
C ALA A 193 11.03 -44.05 27.62
N ARG A 194 10.90 -45.27 28.14
CA ARG A 194 10.41 -46.41 27.36
C ARG A 194 9.48 -47.28 28.18
N THR A 195 8.41 -47.73 27.54
CA THR A 195 7.52 -48.73 28.13
C THR A 195 8.19 -50.10 28.04
N VAL A 196 8.35 -50.78 29.17
CA VAL A 196 9.01 -52.09 29.28
C VAL A 196 8.14 -53.09 29.99
N GLU A 197 8.38 -54.37 29.69
CA GLU A 197 7.80 -55.48 30.43
C GLU A 197 8.66 -55.82 31.65
N ARG A 198 8.02 -56.05 32.81
CA ARG A 198 8.64 -56.46 34.06
C ARG A 198 8.02 -57.76 34.58
N HIS A 199 8.75 -58.46 35.44
CA HIS A 199 8.27 -59.66 36.12
C HIS A 199 7.29 -59.35 37.26
N ALA A 200 6.06 -58.94 36.93
CA ALA A 200 5.00 -58.62 37.89
C ALA A 200 3.72 -59.48 37.74
N GLY A 201 3.76 -60.52 36.90
CA GLY A 201 2.61 -61.36 36.54
C GLY A 201 1.77 -60.74 35.42
N SER A 202 1.06 -61.56 34.65
CA SER A 202 0.19 -61.08 33.56
C SER A 202 -1.13 -60.53 34.09
N TYR A 203 -1.76 -59.66 33.31
CA TYR A 203 -3.04 -59.06 33.62
C TYR A 203 -4.10 -60.08 34.06
N LYS A 204 -4.71 -59.83 35.21
CA LYS A 204 -5.91 -60.50 35.70
C LYS A 204 -6.90 -59.46 36.20
N LYS A 205 -8.14 -59.54 35.71
CA LYS A 205 -9.22 -58.62 36.10
C LYS A 205 -9.53 -58.75 37.59
N ASP A 206 -9.33 -57.70 38.36
CA ASP A 206 -9.70 -57.64 39.78
C ASP A 206 -11.23 -57.55 39.93
N GLY A 207 -11.78 -58.25 40.93
CA GLY A 207 -13.22 -58.33 41.16
C GLY A 207 -13.82 -57.10 41.85
N LYS A 208 -13.01 -56.24 42.49
CA LYS A 208 -13.44 -55.04 43.21
C LYS A 208 -12.89 -53.75 42.60
N TYR A 209 -11.73 -53.82 41.93
CA TYR A 209 -11.04 -52.66 41.41
C TYR A 209 -10.87 -52.68 39.88
N ILE A 210 -10.85 -51.49 39.27
CA ILE A 210 -10.49 -51.29 37.86
C ILE A 210 -8.96 -51.23 37.77
N ASN A 211 -8.31 -52.40 37.77
CA ASN A 211 -6.86 -52.51 37.70
C ASN A 211 -6.35 -52.51 36.25
N GLY A 212 -5.14 -51.97 36.05
CA GLY A 212 -4.41 -52.02 34.79
C GLY A 212 -3.46 -53.22 34.69
N MET A 213 -2.62 -53.24 33.65
CA MET A 213 -1.65 -54.31 33.37
C MET A 213 -0.39 -54.18 34.25
N PRO A 214 -0.19 -55.02 35.29
CA PRO A 214 0.97 -54.92 36.18
C PRO A 214 2.30 -55.25 35.50
N GLU A 215 2.29 -56.05 34.43
CA GLU A 215 3.47 -56.45 33.66
C GLU A 215 4.16 -55.30 32.92
N TYR A 216 3.49 -54.17 32.71
CA TYR A 216 4.08 -53.00 32.04
C TYR A 216 4.44 -51.89 33.03
N THR A 217 5.56 -51.23 32.78
CA THR A 217 6.02 -50.04 33.50
C THR A 217 6.83 -49.17 32.56
N VAL A 218 7.16 -47.95 33.00
CA VAL A 218 8.09 -47.07 32.28
C VAL A 218 9.44 -47.07 32.96
N GLU A 219 10.50 -47.28 32.17
CA GLU A 219 11.86 -46.88 32.54
C GLU A 219 12.08 -45.43 32.09
N ILE A 220 12.58 -44.58 32.98
CA ILE A 220 12.69 -43.15 32.76
C ILE A 220 14.03 -42.60 33.26
N LYS A 221 14.62 -41.70 32.49
CA LYS A 221 15.73 -40.82 32.87
C LYS A 221 15.35 -39.39 32.45
N GLU A 222 15.61 -38.42 33.33
CA GLU A 222 15.32 -36.99 33.10
C GLU A 222 16.61 -36.19 33.22
N HIS A 223 16.79 -35.17 32.39
CA HIS A 223 17.93 -34.22 32.43
C HIS A 223 19.31 -34.90 32.46
N ILE A 224 19.58 -35.74 31.47
CA ILE A 224 20.88 -36.42 31.31
C ILE A 224 21.68 -35.80 30.16
N SER A 225 22.99 -35.98 30.20
CA SER A 225 23.84 -35.63 29.06
C SER A 225 23.63 -36.62 27.90
N LEU A 226 23.93 -36.19 26.67
CA LEU A 226 23.79 -37.04 25.48
C LEU A 226 24.65 -38.32 25.54
N GLN A 227 25.77 -38.28 26.28
CA GLN A 227 26.68 -39.41 26.45
C GLN A 227 26.13 -40.49 27.40
N GLU A 228 25.23 -40.10 28.31
CA GLU A 228 24.57 -40.99 29.27
C GLU A 228 23.31 -41.66 28.71
N SER A 229 22.87 -41.22 27.51
CA SER A 229 21.72 -41.81 26.84
C SER A 229 21.97 -43.26 26.48
N THR A 230 20.98 -44.10 26.77
CA THR A 230 20.99 -45.51 26.34
C THR A 230 20.21 -45.74 25.04
N VAL A 231 19.50 -44.72 24.56
CA VAL A 231 18.64 -44.77 23.38
C VAL A 231 19.33 -44.20 22.15
N VAL A 232 20.18 -43.17 22.28
CA VAL A 232 20.87 -42.53 21.16
C VAL A 232 22.38 -42.42 21.35
N LYS A 233 23.11 -42.28 20.24
CA LYS A 233 24.50 -41.80 20.22
C LYS A 233 24.67 -40.69 19.21
N GLN A 234 25.50 -39.71 19.56
CA GLN A 234 25.98 -38.72 18.62
C GLN A 234 26.87 -39.41 17.57
N ALA A 235 26.49 -39.30 16.30
CA ALA A 235 27.24 -39.88 15.19
C ALA A 235 28.20 -38.87 14.55
N GLY A 236 27.81 -37.60 14.51
CA GLY A 236 28.64 -36.53 13.97
C GLY A 236 27.96 -35.16 14.02
N VAL A 237 28.70 -34.15 13.59
CA VAL A 237 28.19 -32.81 13.29
C VAL A 237 28.29 -32.62 11.78
N THR A 238 27.20 -32.21 11.15
CA THR A 238 27.18 -31.93 9.71
C THR A 238 26.78 -30.48 9.47
N SER A 239 27.36 -29.86 8.45
CA SER A 239 26.99 -28.53 7.99
C SER A 239 26.41 -28.61 6.57
N LYS A 240 25.10 -28.42 6.41
CA LYS A 240 24.46 -28.35 5.09
C LYS A 240 24.28 -26.89 4.65
N GLY A 241 25.37 -26.27 4.22
CA GLY A 241 25.36 -24.89 3.73
C GLY A 241 25.74 -23.83 4.79
N ILE A 242 25.55 -22.56 4.43
CA ILE A 242 25.89 -21.41 5.29
C ILE A 242 24.91 -21.39 6.47
N SER A 243 25.43 -21.56 7.68
CA SER A 243 24.68 -21.43 8.95
C SER A 243 23.70 -22.55 9.33
N GLU A 244 23.74 -23.71 8.65
CA GLU A 244 22.98 -24.90 9.06
C GLU A 244 23.87 -25.91 9.78
N PHE A 245 24.12 -25.65 11.06
CA PHE A 245 24.70 -26.62 11.99
C PHE A 245 23.64 -27.66 12.35
N MET A 246 23.92 -28.94 12.11
CA MET A 246 23.04 -30.04 12.48
C MET A 246 23.83 -31.11 13.24
N GLU A 247 23.27 -31.56 14.36
CA GLU A 247 23.78 -32.73 15.07
C GLU A 247 23.08 -33.99 14.55
N GLU A 248 23.89 -34.94 14.09
CA GLU A 248 23.43 -36.25 13.66
C GLU A 248 23.36 -37.17 14.88
N ILE A 249 22.16 -37.67 15.16
CA ILE A 249 21.90 -38.68 16.17
C ILE A 249 21.55 -40.01 15.52
N THR A 250 22.14 -41.08 16.04
CA THR A 250 21.81 -42.46 15.67
C THR A 250 21.07 -43.13 16.81
N PHE A 251 20.00 -43.84 16.47
CA PHE A 251 19.20 -44.56 17.45
C PHE A 251 19.79 -45.95 17.69
N GLN A 252 20.15 -46.25 18.94
CA GLN A 252 20.67 -47.56 19.35
C GLN A 252 19.56 -48.46 19.88
N ASN A 253 18.76 -47.96 20.83
CA ASN A 253 17.75 -48.74 21.55
C ASN A 253 16.39 -48.03 21.60
N LEU A 254 16.03 -47.28 20.55
CA LEU A 254 14.71 -46.67 20.46
C LEU A 254 13.69 -47.76 20.11
N THR A 255 13.17 -48.52 21.08
CA THR A 255 12.19 -49.61 20.84
C THR A 255 10.77 -49.06 20.64
N PRO A 256 9.82 -49.80 20.01
CA PRO A 256 8.41 -49.40 19.98
C PRO A 256 7.91 -49.09 21.40
N GLY A 257 7.20 -47.96 21.57
CA GLY A 257 6.78 -47.48 22.88
C GLY A 257 7.79 -46.61 23.63
N SER A 258 8.75 -46.02 22.90
CA SER A 258 9.79 -45.15 23.46
C SER A 258 9.60 -43.69 23.08
N VAL A 259 10.04 -42.81 23.96
CA VAL A 259 10.08 -41.35 23.79
C VAL A 259 11.44 -40.85 24.21
N ILE A 260 12.04 -40.00 23.40
CA ILE A 260 13.22 -39.22 23.79
C ILE A 260 13.02 -37.76 23.42
N ALA A 261 13.32 -36.84 24.33
CA ALA A 261 13.18 -35.41 24.13
C ALA A 261 14.52 -34.69 24.34
N PHE A 262 14.91 -33.87 23.37
CA PHE A 262 16.16 -33.10 23.38
C PHE A 262 15.89 -31.63 23.59
N ARG A 263 16.68 -30.96 24.42
CA ARG A 263 16.75 -29.50 24.44
C ARG A 263 17.82 -29.05 23.47
N VAL A 264 17.47 -28.12 22.59
CA VAL A 264 18.30 -27.72 21.46
C VAL A 264 18.36 -26.20 21.41
N SER A 265 19.56 -25.64 21.39
CA SER A 265 19.77 -24.22 21.09
C SER A 265 20.25 -24.03 19.66
N LEU A 266 20.20 -22.80 19.16
CA LEU A 266 20.89 -22.49 17.92
C LEU A 266 22.40 -22.76 18.07
N ASP A 267 23.06 -22.95 16.94
CA ASP A 267 24.53 -22.89 16.90
C ASP A 267 25.03 -21.63 17.66
N PRO A 268 26.10 -21.70 18.46
CA PRO A 268 26.55 -20.57 19.27
C PRO A 268 26.81 -19.29 18.47
N THR A 269 27.29 -19.40 17.23
CA THR A 269 27.48 -18.25 16.35
C THR A 269 26.13 -17.71 15.92
N ALA A 270 25.22 -18.55 15.42
CA ALA A 270 23.86 -18.15 15.06
C ALA A 270 23.09 -17.52 16.24
N GLN A 271 23.18 -18.10 17.44
CA GLN A 271 22.55 -17.59 18.67
C GLN A 271 23.07 -16.19 19.00
N LYS A 272 24.39 -15.96 18.90
CA LYS A 272 24.98 -14.64 19.09
C LYS A 272 24.40 -13.66 18.06
N LEU A 273 24.43 -13.99 16.78
CA LEU A 273 23.99 -13.09 15.69
C LEU A 273 22.50 -12.74 15.79
N VAL A 274 21.64 -13.71 16.10
CA VAL A 274 20.21 -13.45 16.38
C VAL A 274 20.06 -12.55 17.61
N GLY A 275 20.84 -12.81 18.67
CA GLY A 275 20.87 -11.97 19.86
C GLY A 275 21.22 -10.50 19.55
N VAL A 276 22.18 -10.27 18.66
CA VAL A 276 22.57 -8.92 18.20
C VAL A 276 21.45 -8.28 17.37
N LEU A 277 20.86 -8.99 16.40
CA LEU A 277 19.71 -8.51 15.64
C LEU A 277 18.56 -8.07 16.56
N ARG A 278 18.23 -8.90 17.55
CA ARG A 278 17.20 -8.61 18.55
C ARG A 278 17.58 -7.39 19.37
N CYS A 279 18.84 -7.26 19.78
CA CYS A 279 19.35 -6.08 20.49
C CYS A 279 19.12 -4.80 19.67
N CYS A 280 19.49 -4.80 18.39
CA CYS A 280 19.26 -3.66 17.49
C CYS A 280 17.77 -3.34 17.33
N LEU A 281 16.91 -4.37 17.29
CA LEU A 281 15.45 -4.19 17.16
C LEU A 281 14.75 -3.70 18.43
N THR A 282 15.40 -3.76 19.61
CA THR A 282 14.80 -3.29 20.88
C THR A 282 14.42 -1.81 20.85
N GLN A 283 15.09 -0.99 20.04
CA GLN A 283 14.75 0.42 19.87
C GLN A 283 13.34 0.66 19.32
N PHE A 284 12.75 -0.33 18.63
CA PHE A 284 11.42 -0.23 18.03
C PHE A 284 10.34 -0.91 18.88
N SER A 285 10.70 -1.95 19.66
CA SER A 285 9.74 -2.66 20.49
C SER A 285 10.40 -3.45 21.63
N PRO A 286 9.85 -3.41 22.85
CA PRO A 286 10.37 -4.18 23.98
C PRO A 286 10.28 -5.70 23.80
N LYS A 287 9.46 -6.18 22.85
CA LYS A 287 9.30 -7.63 22.57
C LYS A 287 10.61 -8.31 22.14
N TYR A 288 11.58 -7.55 21.65
CA TYR A 288 12.88 -8.07 21.21
C TYR A 288 13.90 -8.18 22.36
N GLN A 289 13.59 -7.66 23.55
CA GLN A 289 14.52 -7.66 24.69
C GLN A 289 14.83 -9.08 25.21
N ARG A 290 13.85 -9.97 25.23
CA ARG A 290 14.10 -11.37 25.62
C ARG A 290 14.94 -12.05 24.54
N GLY A 291 16.07 -12.65 24.92
CA GLY A 291 17.00 -13.30 23.99
C GLY A 291 17.92 -12.36 23.21
N SER A 292 17.90 -11.05 23.50
CA SER A 292 18.89 -10.12 22.93
C SER A 292 20.26 -10.29 23.59
N ALA A 293 21.32 -10.07 22.82
CA ALA A 293 22.70 -10.05 23.30
C ALA A 293 23.43 -8.84 22.72
N ALA A 294 24.24 -8.17 23.54
CA ALA A 294 25.08 -7.06 23.08
C ALA A 294 26.25 -7.59 22.21
N ASP A 295 26.69 -6.78 21.24
CA ASP A 295 27.93 -7.01 20.52
C ASP A 295 28.97 -5.97 20.93
N GLU A 296 30.16 -6.42 21.31
CA GLU A 296 31.27 -5.52 21.68
C GLU A 296 31.82 -4.75 20.46
N HIS A 297 31.59 -5.28 19.25
CA HIS A 297 32.09 -4.72 17.98
C HIS A 297 30.93 -4.33 17.04
N LEU A 298 29.85 -3.78 17.60
CA LEU A 298 28.71 -3.34 16.79
C LEU A 298 29.16 -2.28 15.76
N PRO A 299 28.81 -2.41 14.47
CA PRO A 299 29.10 -1.39 13.46
C PRO A 299 28.60 -0.01 13.91
N GLU A 300 29.43 1.02 13.72
CA GLU A 300 29.15 2.38 14.20
C GLU A 300 27.77 2.89 13.75
N ILE A 301 27.36 2.57 12.52
CA ILE A 301 26.06 2.96 11.97
C ILE A 301 24.86 2.39 12.76
N LEU A 302 25.01 1.22 13.40
CA LEU A 302 23.96 0.59 14.20
C LEU A 302 23.92 1.08 15.65
N THR A 303 24.95 1.82 16.10
CA THR A 303 24.97 2.42 17.45
C THR A 303 24.05 3.63 17.56
N GLN A 304 23.72 4.27 16.43
CA GLN A 304 22.82 5.41 16.37
C GLN A 304 21.37 4.93 16.18
N PRO A 305 20.38 5.52 16.88
CA PRO A 305 18.98 5.21 16.64
C PRO A 305 18.58 5.49 15.18
N LEU A 306 17.85 4.57 14.55
CA LEU A 306 17.45 4.72 13.14
C LEU A 306 16.63 6.01 12.92
N ALA A 307 15.82 6.40 13.91
CA ALA A 307 15.05 7.64 13.87
C ALA A 307 15.91 8.90 13.69
N GLN A 308 17.16 8.90 14.19
CA GLN A 308 18.10 10.01 14.03
C GLN A 308 18.69 10.08 12.62
N LEU A 309 18.89 8.94 11.96
CA LEU A 309 19.30 8.89 10.56
C LEU A 309 18.13 9.34 9.66
N MET A 310 16.93 8.81 9.93
CA MET A 310 15.71 9.13 9.19
C MET A 310 15.31 10.60 9.29
N SER A 311 15.58 11.28 10.41
CA SER A 311 15.26 12.71 10.57
C SER A 311 16.07 13.65 9.67
N ARG A 312 17.09 13.14 8.98
CA ARG A 312 17.91 13.90 8.01
C ARG A 312 17.39 13.76 6.58
N LEU A 313 16.45 12.85 6.33
CA LEU A 313 15.86 12.66 5.01
C LEU A 313 14.93 13.81 4.67
N THR A 314 14.89 14.16 3.40
CA THR A 314 13.85 15.02 2.82
C THR A 314 12.66 14.17 2.37
N LEU A 315 11.52 14.81 2.03
CA LEU A 315 10.39 14.10 1.42
C LEU A 315 10.74 13.49 0.05
N ALA A 316 11.72 14.05 -0.67
CA ALA A 316 12.24 13.47 -1.91
C ALA A 316 13.08 12.20 -1.64
N ASP A 317 13.88 12.18 -0.57
CA ASP A 317 14.60 10.97 -0.17
C ASP A 317 13.63 9.86 0.28
N LEU A 318 12.53 10.25 0.93
CA LEU A 318 11.47 9.33 1.36
C LEU A 318 10.69 8.74 0.16
N ASN A 319 10.54 9.46 -0.95
CA ASN A 319 10.04 8.89 -2.21
C ASN A 319 10.93 7.72 -2.66
N MET A 320 12.25 7.92 -2.68
CA MET A 320 13.22 6.88 -3.05
C MET A 320 13.18 5.70 -2.08
N LEU A 321 13.14 5.96 -0.77
CA LEU A 321 13.12 4.90 0.25
C LEU A 321 11.83 4.06 0.18
N LEU A 322 10.67 4.70 0.05
CA LEU A 322 9.38 4.06 0.23
C LEU A 322 8.76 3.56 -1.08
N PHE A 323 8.87 4.29 -2.19
CA PHE A 323 8.08 4.06 -3.40
C PHE A 323 8.95 3.71 -4.61
N ARG A 324 9.00 4.55 -5.64
CA ARG A 324 9.59 4.28 -6.97
C ARG A 324 8.93 3.10 -7.67
N CYS A 325 8.04 3.39 -8.61
CA CYS A 325 7.49 2.36 -9.49
C CYS A 325 8.58 1.85 -10.46
N ASP A 326 8.28 0.79 -11.21
CA ASP A 326 9.27 0.17 -12.10
C ASP A 326 9.84 1.13 -13.16
N ALA A 327 8.97 1.91 -13.82
CA ALA A 327 9.40 2.89 -14.83
C ALA A 327 10.25 4.03 -14.25
N GLU A 328 10.02 4.41 -13.00
CA GLU A 328 10.84 5.38 -12.27
C GLU A 328 12.21 4.80 -11.91
N GLU A 329 12.25 3.58 -11.36
CA GLU A 329 13.52 2.95 -10.96
C GLU A 329 14.37 2.57 -12.19
N GLN A 330 13.75 2.23 -13.33
CA GLN A 330 14.43 1.98 -14.60
C GLN A 330 15.12 3.23 -15.17
N GLU A 331 14.52 4.41 -14.99
CA GLU A 331 15.13 5.69 -15.42
C GLU A 331 16.45 5.96 -14.67
N ASP A 332 16.57 5.47 -13.43
CA ASP A 332 17.81 5.53 -12.64
C ASP A 332 18.74 4.30 -12.87
N GLY A 333 18.47 3.48 -13.89
CA GLY A 333 19.26 2.29 -14.24
C GLY A 333 19.01 1.04 -13.39
N GLY A 334 17.89 0.98 -12.66
CA GLY A 334 17.46 -0.14 -11.82
C GLY A 334 16.19 -0.85 -12.34
N GLY A 335 15.31 -1.21 -11.40
CA GLY A 335 14.03 -1.87 -11.67
C GLY A 335 13.41 -2.44 -10.40
N CYS A 336 12.11 -2.75 -10.45
CA CYS A 336 11.44 -3.43 -9.34
C CYS A 336 11.87 -4.91 -9.25
N TYR A 337 11.97 -5.43 -8.02
CA TYR A 337 12.37 -6.82 -7.82
C TYR A 337 11.26 -7.78 -8.29
N GLY A 338 11.62 -8.68 -9.21
CA GLY A 338 10.78 -9.78 -9.67
C GLY A 338 10.97 -11.04 -8.81
N VAL A 339 9.91 -11.50 -8.13
CA VAL A 339 9.99 -12.73 -7.32
C VAL A 339 9.79 -13.94 -8.23
N PRO A 340 10.74 -14.90 -8.30
CA PRO A 340 10.63 -16.06 -9.17
C PRO A 340 9.35 -16.87 -8.92
N GLY A 341 8.58 -17.14 -9.98
CA GLY A 341 7.34 -17.92 -9.91
C GLY A 341 6.13 -17.17 -9.35
N TRP A 342 6.23 -15.85 -9.18
CA TRP A 342 5.14 -14.97 -8.73
C TRP A 342 5.07 -13.71 -9.60
N GLU A 343 5.05 -12.51 -9.01
CA GLU A 343 5.04 -11.23 -9.73
C GLU A 343 6.20 -10.31 -9.30
N SER A 344 6.36 -9.21 -10.04
CA SER A 344 7.21 -8.09 -9.64
C SER A 344 6.51 -7.19 -8.63
N LEU A 345 7.28 -6.69 -7.68
CA LEU A 345 6.79 -5.70 -6.72
C LEU A 345 6.31 -4.44 -7.45
N LYS A 346 5.24 -3.80 -6.95
CA LYS A 346 4.71 -2.55 -7.54
C LYS A 346 5.64 -1.36 -7.32
N TYR A 347 6.43 -1.42 -6.25
CA TYR A 347 7.47 -0.45 -5.91
C TYR A 347 8.80 -1.16 -5.63
N ALA A 348 9.90 -0.51 -5.99
CA ALA A 348 11.24 -0.94 -5.61
C ALA A 348 11.55 -0.64 -4.14
N GLY A 349 10.92 0.41 -3.58
CA GLY A 349 11.04 0.81 -2.18
C GLY A 349 10.25 -0.05 -1.20
N LEU A 350 10.36 0.31 0.08
CA LEU A 350 9.83 -0.47 1.19
C LEU A 350 8.31 -0.71 1.10
N GLN A 351 7.54 0.23 0.54
CA GLN A 351 6.09 0.08 0.37
C GLN A 351 5.76 -1.15 -0.46
N GLY A 352 6.53 -1.45 -1.51
CA GLY A 352 6.28 -2.59 -2.39
C GLY A 352 6.36 -3.91 -1.64
N LEU A 353 7.34 -4.05 -0.75
CA LEU A 353 7.49 -5.22 0.11
C LEU A 353 6.46 -5.26 1.24
N ILE A 354 6.21 -4.12 1.90
CA ILE A 354 5.27 -4.05 3.02
C ILE A 354 3.84 -4.34 2.58
N SER A 355 3.43 -3.91 1.39
CA SER A 355 2.11 -4.23 0.84
C SER A 355 1.89 -5.74 0.73
N VAL A 356 2.93 -6.52 0.42
CA VAL A 356 2.87 -7.98 0.28
C VAL A 356 3.04 -8.68 1.63
N LEU A 357 4.04 -8.25 2.41
CA LEU A 357 4.35 -8.85 3.71
C LEU A 357 3.24 -8.62 4.75
N ALA A 358 2.42 -7.57 4.60
CA ALA A 358 1.27 -7.35 5.46
C ALA A 358 0.30 -8.54 5.46
N ASP A 359 -0.03 -9.07 4.28
CA ASP A 359 -0.95 -10.20 4.11
C ASP A 359 -0.29 -11.52 4.52
N ILE A 360 0.97 -11.71 4.13
CA ILE A 360 1.77 -12.88 4.51
C ILE A 360 1.88 -12.97 6.04
N ARG A 361 2.20 -11.87 6.73
CA ARG A 361 2.35 -11.85 8.19
C ARG A 361 1.02 -12.10 8.90
N ALA A 362 -0.08 -11.53 8.41
CA ALA A 362 -1.39 -11.67 9.03
C ALA A 362 -1.90 -13.12 9.00
N SER A 363 -1.61 -13.84 7.91
CA SER A 363 -1.96 -15.26 7.73
C SER A 363 -0.84 -16.23 8.13
N ASN A 364 0.35 -15.69 8.42
CA ASN A 364 1.58 -16.44 8.65
C ASN A 364 1.90 -17.43 7.51
N ASP A 365 1.67 -17.00 6.27
CA ASP A 365 1.90 -17.80 5.05
C ASP A 365 3.39 -17.93 4.74
N LEU A 366 4.07 -18.76 5.54
CA LEU A 366 5.48 -19.12 5.30
C LEU A 366 5.68 -19.86 3.97
N GLY A 367 4.61 -20.32 3.32
CA GLY A 367 4.63 -20.97 2.01
C GLY A 367 4.71 -20.01 0.83
N HIS A 368 4.52 -18.71 1.05
CA HIS A 368 4.51 -17.70 0.00
C HIS A 368 5.83 -17.67 -0.80
N PRO A 369 5.79 -17.43 -2.13
CA PRO A 369 7.00 -17.34 -2.97
C PRO A 369 8.07 -16.35 -2.47
N VAL A 370 7.66 -15.22 -1.88
CA VAL A 370 8.58 -14.25 -1.23
C VAL A 370 9.36 -14.90 -0.09
N CYS A 371 8.68 -15.65 0.79
CA CYS A 371 9.36 -16.39 1.87
C CYS A 371 10.25 -17.51 1.31
N GLY A 372 9.82 -18.16 0.22
CA GLY A 372 10.64 -19.11 -0.52
C GLY A 372 11.94 -18.49 -1.03
N ASN A 373 11.85 -17.35 -1.69
CA ASN A 373 12.99 -16.60 -2.23
C ASN A 373 13.98 -16.20 -1.11
N LEU A 374 13.48 -15.65 0.00
CA LEU A 374 14.30 -15.26 1.17
C LEU A 374 15.02 -16.45 1.83
N ARG A 375 14.44 -17.66 1.77
CA ARG A 375 15.10 -18.88 2.27
C ARG A 375 16.15 -19.41 1.30
N GLN A 376 15.93 -19.25 -0.01
CA GLN A 376 16.78 -19.80 -1.05
C GLN A 376 18.05 -18.97 -1.28
N GLY A 377 18.03 -17.67 -1.00
CA GLY A 377 19.21 -16.83 -1.14
C GLY A 377 19.01 -15.40 -0.67
N ASP A 378 20.08 -14.62 -0.80
CA ASP A 378 20.18 -13.27 -0.24
C ASP A 378 19.80 -12.16 -1.23
N TRP A 379 19.32 -12.51 -2.42
CA TRP A 379 19.09 -11.56 -3.51
C TRP A 379 18.12 -10.43 -3.15
N LEU A 380 16.99 -10.75 -2.51
CA LEU A 380 16.02 -9.73 -2.09
C LEU A 380 16.57 -8.87 -0.94
N ILE A 381 17.33 -9.48 -0.04
CA ILE A 381 18.01 -8.81 1.08
C ILE A 381 19.00 -7.77 0.53
N ASP A 382 19.84 -8.21 -0.41
CA ASP A 382 20.83 -7.36 -1.08
C ASP A 382 20.18 -6.29 -1.94
N PHE A 383 19.09 -6.59 -2.64
CA PHE A 383 18.36 -5.62 -3.44
C PHE A 383 17.90 -4.42 -2.60
N VAL A 384 17.29 -4.67 -1.44
CA VAL A 384 16.75 -3.62 -0.56
C VAL A 384 17.86 -2.68 -0.06
N ALA A 385 19.01 -3.21 0.35
CA ALA A 385 20.11 -2.37 0.82
C ALA A 385 20.86 -1.70 -0.33
N ASN A 386 21.25 -2.45 -1.36
CA ASN A 386 22.12 -1.96 -2.43
C ASN A 386 21.49 -0.85 -3.27
N ARG A 387 20.16 -0.83 -3.45
CA ARG A 387 19.49 0.27 -4.16
C ARG A 387 19.67 1.61 -3.47
N LEU A 388 19.79 1.62 -2.13
CA LEU A 388 19.98 2.82 -1.32
C LEU A 388 21.46 3.17 -1.15
N THR A 389 22.33 2.17 -1.00
CA THR A 389 23.79 2.38 -0.82
C THR A 389 24.46 3.04 -2.04
N ARG A 390 23.86 2.90 -3.23
CA ARG A 390 24.30 3.59 -4.46
C ARG A 390 23.91 5.07 -4.52
N ARG A 391 23.05 5.53 -3.62
CA ARG A 391 22.64 6.93 -3.52
C ARG A 391 23.63 7.71 -2.65
N GLU A 392 23.48 9.03 -2.61
CA GLU A 392 24.34 9.92 -1.84
C GLU A 392 23.65 10.40 -0.55
N GLY A 393 24.42 11.01 0.35
CA GLY A 393 23.88 11.73 1.51
C GLY A 393 23.19 10.83 2.56
N PRO A 394 22.14 11.34 3.24
CA PRO A 394 21.45 10.60 4.30
C PRO A 394 20.82 9.29 3.83
N LEU A 395 20.36 9.20 2.57
CA LEU A 395 19.75 7.98 2.03
C LEU A 395 20.76 6.84 1.93
N GLN A 396 22.02 7.16 1.60
CA GLN A 396 23.13 6.20 1.63
C GLN A 396 23.34 5.60 3.03
N GLN A 397 23.25 6.42 4.07
CA GLN A 397 23.42 5.99 5.46
C GLN A 397 22.31 5.00 5.87
N ILE A 398 21.09 5.19 5.38
CA ILE A 398 19.99 4.23 5.58
C ILE A 398 20.28 2.91 4.85
N GLY A 399 20.80 2.97 3.62
CA GLY A 399 21.26 1.78 2.89
C GLY A 399 22.36 1.01 3.62
N GLN A 400 23.33 1.73 4.19
CA GLN A 400 24.40 1.17 5.01
C GLN A 400 23.89 0.57 6.33
N TRP A 401 22.91 1.23 6.97
CA TRP A 401 22.25 0.69 8.18
C TRP A 401 21.53 -0.62 7.87
N LEU A 402 20.77 -0.68 6.77
CA LEU A 402 20.09 -1.89 6.31
C LEU A 402 21.10 -2.98 5.95
N ALA A 403 22.16 -2.66 5.22
CA ALA A 403 23.23 -3.59 4.89
C ALA A 403 23.85 -4.19 6.16
N ALA A 404 24.17 -3.36 7.16
CA ALA A 404 24.74 -3.82 8.42
C ALA A 404 23.78 -4.73 9.21
N MET A 405 22.48 -4.41 9.27
CA MET A 405 21.47 -5.32 9.84
C MET A 405 21.39 -6.63 9.06
N PHE A 406 21.41 -6.55 7.73
CA PHE A 406 21.32 -7.71 6.86
C PHE A 406 22.55 -8.60 6.87
N ASP A 407 23.73 -8.07 7.16
CA ASP A 407 24.94 -8.89 7.34
C ASP A 407 24.79 -9.85 8.51
N TYR A 408 24.15 -9.45 9.61
CA TYR A 408 23.77 -10.40 10.67
C TYR A 408 22.69 -11.38 10.19
N LEU A 409 21.65 -10.89 9.49
CA LEU A 409 20.53 -11.71 9.00
C LEU A 409 20.97 -12.84 8.05
N LYS A 410 21.92 -12.61 7.15
CA LYS A 410 22.38 -13.62 6.17
C LYS A 410 23.03 -14.84 6.80
N HIS A 411 23.47 -14.71 8.06
CA HIS A 411 24.22 -15.74 8.78
C HIS A 411 23.39 -16.44 9.86
N ILE A 412 22.08 -16.17 9.97
CA ILE A 412 21.18 -16.94 10.84
C ILE A 412 20.53 -18.10 10.05
N PRO A 413 19.90 -19.08 10.72
CA PRO A 413 19.26 -20.20 10.04
C PRO A 413 18.20 -19.72 9.04
N ARG A 414 18.20 -20.31 7.83
CA ARG A 414 17.36 -19.86 6.71
C ARG A 414 15.86 -19.83 7.04
N TYR A 415 15.36 -20.76 7.85
CA TYR A 415 13.96 -20.78 8.28
C TYR A 415 13.54 -19.57 9.14
N LEU A 416 14.49 -18.85 9.76
CA LEU A 416 14.25 -17.62 10.53
C LEU A 416 14.38 -16.34 9.69
N ILE A 417 14.96 -16.41 8.49
CA ILE A 417 15.20 -15.21 7.67
C ILE A 417 13.90 -14.47 7.34
N PRO A 418 12.81 -15.11 6.88
CA PRO A 418 11.58 -14.39 6.55
C PRO A 418 11.02 -13.55 7.70
N CYS A 419 11.01 -14.08 8.93
CA CYS A 419 10.43 -13.37 10.07
C CYS A 419 11.31 -12.20 10.54
N TYR A 420 12.63 -12.34 10.53
CA TYR A 420 13.55 -11.27 10.89
C TYR A 420 13.71 -10.22 9.79
N PHE A 421 13.67 -10.63 8.52
CA PHE A 421 13.62 -9.71 7.39
C PHE A 421 12.40 -8.78 7.52
N ASP A 422 11.21 -9.34 7.73
CA ASP A 422 9.99 -8.56 7.96
C ASP A 422 10.10 -7.67 9.22
N ALA A 423 10.63 -8.17 10.33
CA ALA A 423 10.82 -7.37 11.55
C ALA A 423 11.71 -6.14 11.32
N ILE A 424 12.79 -6.29 10.53
CA ILE A 424 13.65 -5.17 10.12
C ILE A 424 12.86 -4.22 9.24
N LEU A 425 12.21 -4.71 8.18
CA LEU A 425 11.49 -3.86 7.23
C LEU A 425 10.33 -3.09 7.86
N VAL A 426 9.52 -3.73 8.70
CA VAL A 426 8.41 -3.05 9.40
C VAL A 426 8.94 -1.94 10.29
N SER A 427 10.05 -2.19 11.00
CA SER A 427 10.68 -1.20 11.86
C SER A 427 11.25 -0.02 11.07
N THR A 428 11.89 -0.28 9.94
CA THR A 428 12.41 0.76 9.05
C THR A 428 11.28 1.55 8.40
N TYR A 429 10.25 0.86 7.90
CA TYR A 429 9.10 1.47 7.23
C TYR A 429 8.29 2.36 8.18
N THR A 430 7.94 1.87 9.37
CA THR A 430 7.21 2.67 10.38
C THR A 430 8.01 3.91 10.81
N THR A 431 9.33 3.77 10.98
CA THR A 431 10.21 4.92 11.28
C THR A 431 10.25 5.93 10.13
N ALA A 432 10.24 5.46 8.87
CA ALA A 432 10.19 6.31 7.68
C ALA A 432 8.84 7.02 7.53
N LEU A 433 7.72 6.37 7.87
CA LEU A 433 6.41 7.02 7.93
C LEU A 433 6.38 8.13 8.98
N ASP A 434 6.89 7.87 10.19
CA ASP A 434 6.98 8.88 11.25
C ASP A 434 7.85 10.08 10.82
N ALA A 435 8.98 9.82 10.13
CA ALA A 435 9.82 10.87 9.57
C ALA A 435 9.08 11.68 8.49
N SER A 436 8.34 11.00 7.61
CA SER A 436 7.53 11.63 6.56
C SER A 436 6.49 12.59 7.17
N HIS A 437 5.71 12.13 8.14
CA HIS A 437 4.67 12.95 8.77
C HIS A 437 5.25 14.15 9.52
N LYS A 438 6.40 14.00 10.19
CA LYS A 438 7.08 15.11 10.90
C LYS A 438 7.54 16.24 9.98
N LEU A 439 7.80 15.95 8.71
CA LEU A 439 8.17 16.93 7.70
C LEU A 439 6.96 17.63 7.06
N MET A 440 5.75 17.12 7.29
CA MET A 440 4.53 17.66 6.71
C MET A 440 3.86 18.68 7.63
N SER A 441 2.82 19.35 7.12
CA SER A 441 2.05 20.36 7.85
C SER A 441 1.38 19.83 9.12
N SER A 442 0.96 20.73 10.01
CA SER A 442 0.20 20.38 11.23
C SER A 442 -1.13 19.69 10.92
N PHE A 443 -1.78 20.00 9.79
CA PHE A 443 -2.99 19.32 9.32
C PHE A 443 -2.74 17.82 9.10
N VAL A 444 -1.60 17.46 8.52
CA VAL A 444 -1.23 16.06 8.34
C VAL A 444 -0.84 15.43 9.68
N GLN A 445 0.04 16.07 10.46
CA GLN A 445 0.53 15.52 11.73
C GLN A 445 -0.57 15.23 12.75
N SER A 446 -1.64 16.02 12.74
CA SER A 446 -2.81 15.84 13.62
C SER A 446 -3.99 15.15 12.92
N GLY A 447 -3.81 14.73 11.67
CA GLY A 447 -4.84 14.13 10.83
C GLY A 447 -5.23 12.73 11.27
N SER A 448 -6.37 12.25 10.75
CA SER A 448 -6.77 10.86 10.88
C SER A 448 -5.85 9.93 10.10
N SER A 449 -5.94 8.61 10.33
CA SER A 449 -5.25 7.61 9.51
C SER A 449 -5.50 7.79 8.01
N PHE A 450 -6.70 8.24 7.61
CA PHE A 450 -7.00 8.50 6.21
C PHE A 450 -6.25 9.73 5.67
N VAL A 451 -6.14 10.81 6.45
CA VAL A 451 -5.32 11.98 6.09
C VAL A 451 -3.86 11.60 5.94
N LEU A 452 -3.32 10.82 6.88
CA LEU A 452 -1.93 10.34 6.83
C LEU A 452 -1.69 9.51 5.56
N HIS A 453 -2.58 8.55 5.26
CA HIS A 453 -2.50 7.72 4.07
C HIS A 453 -2.57 8.53 2.76
N LEU A 454 -3.50 9.48 2.63
CA LEU A 454 -3.59 10.33 1.45
C LEU A 454 -2.38 11.26 1.30
N ALA A 455 -1.86 11.78 2.42
CA ALA A 455 -0.68 12.63 2.42
C ALA A 455 0.58 11.90 1.95
N LEU A 456 0.69 10.58 2.15
CA LEU A 456 1.76 9.78 1.54
C LEU A 456 1.69 9.78 0.01
N GLY A 457 0.53 10.06 -0.58
CA GLY A 457 0.40 10.37 -2.00
C GLY A 457 1.30 11.51 -2.47
N SER A 458 1.57 12.50 -1.60
CA SER A 458 2.55 13.55 -1.87
C SER A 458 3.96 12.98 -2.03
N VAL A 459 4.35 12.05 -1.16
CA VAL A 459 5.67 11.40 -1.22
C VAL A 459 5.74 10.47 -2.43
N GLN A 460 4.66 9.78 -2.75
CA GLN A 460 4.56 8.90 -3.90
C GLN A 460 4.74 9.63 -5.24
N MET A 461 4.03 10.74 -5.44
CA MET A 461 3.97 11.43 -6.74
C MET A 461 5.12 12.42 -6.97
N CYS A 462 5.69 12.96 -5.90
CA CYS A 462 6.70 14.01 -5.98
C CYS A 462 8.09 13.46 -5.65
N GLY A 463 8.88 13.26 -6.70
CA GLY A 463 10.23 12.69 -6.64
C GLY A 463 11.25 13.43 -7.51
N VAL A 464 12.50 13.01 -7.43
CA VAL A 464 13.64 13.53 -8.21
C VAL A 464 14.30 12.34 -8.92
N GLY A 465 14.27 12.31 -10.26
CA GLY A 465 14.97 11.29 -11.06
C GLY A 465 16.38 11.74 -11.45
N ASP A 466 17.16 10.86 -12.08
CA ASP A 466 18.53 11.18 -12.57
C ASP A 466 18.56 12.22 -13.70
N LEU A 467 17.43 12.43 -14.39
CA LEU A 467 17.22 13.51 -15.35
C LEU A 467 16.25 14.56 -14.79
N PRO A 468 16.53 15.87 -14.95
CA PRO A 468 15.59 16.92 -14.54
C PRO A 468 14.30 16.87 -15.38
N ALA A 469 13.14 16.72 -14.73
CA ALA A 469 11.85 16.75 -15.42
C ALA A 469 11.27 18.18 -15.59
N LEU A 470 11.80 19.15 -14.85
CA LEU A 470 11.39 20.56 -14.91
C LEU A 470 12.38 21.39 -15.74
N PRO A 471 11.90 22.40 -16.49
CA PRO A 471 12.78 23.38 -17.11
C PRO A 471 13.59 24.16 -16.05
N PRO A 472 14.76 24.72 -16.41
CA PRO A 472 15.59 25.45 -15.48
C PRO A 472 14.89 26.68 -14.88
N LEU A 473 15.07 26.85 -13.58
CA LEU A 473 14.62 27.99 -12.80
C LEU A 473 15.67 29.10 -12.76
N SER A 474 15.23 30.31 -12.43
CA SER A 474 16.12 31.45 -12.20
C SER A 474 17.18 31.12 -11.14
N THR A 475 18.43 31.48 -11.42
CA THR A 475 19.55 31.34 -10.48
C THR A 475 19.49 32.33 -9.32
N LYS A 476 18.59 33.32 -9.38
CA LYS A 476 18.32 34.30 -8.32
C LYS A 476 17.35 33.78 -7.26
N LEU A 477 16.77 32.60 -7.45
CA LEU A 477 15.85 31.99 -6.49
C LEU A 477 16.63 31.28 -5.38
N ASP A 478 16.27 31.58 -4.13
CA ASP A 478 16.80 30.88 -2.97
C ASP A 478 16.22 29.47 -2.85
N ASN A 479 16.96 28.56 -2.20
CA ASN A 479 16.53 27.19 -1.88
C ASN A 479 16.15 26.33 -3.11
N VAL A 480 16.74 26.61 -4.27
CA VAL A 480 16.70 25.70 -5.43
C VAL A 480 17.81 24.65 -5.24
N PRO A 481 17.47 23.34 -5.16
CA PRO A 481 18.47 22.29 -4.94
C PRO A 481 19.31 22.05 -6.20
N TYR A 482 20.60 21.74 -5.99
CA TYR A 482 21.55 21.39 -7.05
C TYR A 482 22.26 20.08 -6.73
N ARG A 483 22.63 19.35 -7.78
CA ARG A 483 23.51 18.18 -7.70
C ARG A 483 24.56 18.23 -8.81
N VAL A 484 25.56 17.35 -8.71
CA VAL A 484 26.37 16.98 -9.86
C VAL A 484 25.66 15.84 -10.57
N SER A 485 25.32 16.03 -11.85
CA SER A 485 24.63 15.02 -12.65
C SER A 485 25.46 13.73 -12.68
N PRO A 486 24.90 12.57 -12.32
CA PRO A 486 25.61 11.30 -12.44
C PRO A 486 25.85 10.92 -13.91
N VAL A 487 25.07 11.48 -14.85
CA VAL A 487 25.15 11.22 -16.29
C VAL A 487 26.13 12.16 -16.98
N THR A 488 26.03 13.48 -16.72
CA THR A 488 26.82 14.48 -17.46
C THR A 488 28.05 14.99 -16.71
N GLY A 489 28.13 14.76 -15.39
CA GLY A 489 29.17 15.31 -14.52
C GLY A 489 29.08 16.83 -14.30
N GLN A 490 28.03 17.48 -14.80
CA GLN A 490 27.83 18.93 -14.67
C GLN A 490 26.93 19.27 -13.48
N LYS A 491 27.09 20.48 -12.93
CA LYS A 491 26.20 21.00 -11.90
C LYS A 491 24.86 21.36 -12.51
N GLU A 492 23.78 20.73 -12.04
CA GLU A 492 22.42 20.93 -12.53
C GLU A 492 21.43 21.13 -11.38
N GLN A 493 20.28 21.73 -11.67
CA GLN A 493 19.17 21.83 -10.71
C GLN A 493 18.49 20.46 -10.58
N CYS A 494 18.24 20.02 -9.35
CA CYS A 494 17.57 18.75 -9.06
C CYS A 494 16.25 18.97 -8.32
N CYS A 495 15.36 19.74 -8.94
CA CYS A 495 14.06 20.05 -8.35
C CYS A 495 13.13 18.83 -8.33
N VAL A 496 12.33 18.74 -7.27
CA VAL A 496 11.21 17.81 -7.20
C VAL A 496 10.21 18.09 -8.32
N SER A 497 9.74 17.03 -8.96
CA SER A 497 8.70 17.08 -9.98
C SER A 497 7.53 16.18 -9.61
N LEU A 498 6.32 16.58 -10.01
CA LEU A 498 5.09 15.86 -9.72
C LEU A 498 4.71 14.98 -10.92
N ALA A 499 4.64 13.66 -10.69
CA ALA A 499 4.08 12.70 -11.64
C ALA A 499 2.55 12.80 -11.65
N ALA A 500 1.93 12.72 -12.84
CA ALA A 500 0.47 12.68 -12.92
C ALA A 500 -0.08 11.40 -12.25
N GLY A 501 0.48 10.23 -12.56
CA GLY A 501 0.02 8.98 -11.97
C GLY A 501 0.96 7.82 -12.21
N LEU A 502 0.89 6.82 -11.33
CA LEU A 502 1.73 5.63 -11.38
C LEU A 502 0.90 4.41 -11.87
N PRO A 503 1.48 3.56 -12.74
CA PRO A 503 2.84 3.64 -13.30
C PRO A 503 2.94 4.39 -14.65
N HIS A 504 1.83 4.76 -15.30
CA HIS A 504 1.85 5.16 -16.71
C HIS A 504 2.45 6.54 -16.98
N PHE A 505 2.35 7.48 -16.03
CA PHE A 505 2.75 8.88 -16.19
C PHE A 505 3.81 9.28 -15.15
N SER A 506 4.86 8.46 -15.05
CA SER A 506 5.84 8.55 -13.97
C SER A 506 7.26 8.93 -14.40
N SER A 507 7.65 8.79 -15.66
CA SER A 507 9.03 9.02 -16.10
C SER A 507 9.12 9.70 -17.47
N GLY A 508 10.31 10.23 -17.78
CA GLY A 508 10.59 10.94 -19.02
C GLY A 508 9.63 12.10 -19.30
N ILE A 509 9.35 12.33 -20.59
CA ILE A 509 8.50 13.44 -21.04
C ILE A 509 7.06 13.34 -20.53
N PHE A 510 6.57 12.13 -20.22
CA PHE A 510 5.18 11.87 -19.80
C PHE A 510 4.96 12.01 -18.29
N ARG A 511 5.98 12.42 -17.52
CA ARG A 511 5.86 12.60 -16.08
C ARG A 511 5.00 13.80 -15.69
N CYS A 512 5.30 14.97 -16.27
CA CYS A 512 4.72 16.24 -15.86
C CYS A 512 3.67 16.73 -16.86
N TRP A 513 2.43 16.83 -16.39
CA TRP A 513 1.29 17.38 -17.13
C TRP A 513 0.77 18.62 -16.41
N GLY A 514 0.69 19.78 -17.08
CA GLY A 514 0.31 21.05 -16.47
C GLY A 514 -1.07 21.01 -15.83
N ARG A 515 -2.04 20.38 -16.49
CA ARG A 515 -3.38 20.18 -15.95
C ARG A 515 -3.35 19.38 -14.63
N ASP A 516 -2.84 18.15 -14.68
CA ASP A 516 -2.76 17.26 -13.51
C ASP A 516 -1.97 17.90 -12.38
N THR A 517 -0.85 18.54 -12.72
CA THR A 517 0.02 19.24 -11.76
C THR A 517 -0.75 20.29 -11.00
N PHE A 518 -1.46 21.18 -11.68
CA PHE A 518 -2.14 22.31 -11.03
C PHE A 518 -3.53 21.96 -10.47
N ILE A 519 -4.08 20.78 -10.78
CA ILE A 519 -5.19 20.22 -10.00
C ILE A 519 -4.63 19.57 -8.72
N ALA A 520 -3.51 18.86 -8.79
CA ALA A 520 -2.97 18.10 -7.67
C ALA A 520 -2.15 18.93 -6.66
N LEU A 521 -1.57 20.06 -7.07
CA LEU A 521 -0.58 20.79 -6.27
C LEU A 521 -1.14 21.35 -4.95
N ARG A 522 -2.41 21.79 -4.92
CA ARG A 522 -3.02 22.28 -3.67
C ARG A 522 -3.04 21.19 -2.60
N GLY A 523 -3.71 20.07 -2.83
CA GLY A 523 -3.76 18.97 -1.86
C GLY A 523 -2.40 18.32 -1.58
N LEU A 524 -1.63 17.96 -2.61
CA LEU A 524 -0.39 17.19 -2.41
C LEU A 524 0.83 18.01 -2.04
N MET A 525 0.83 19.34 -2.20
CA MET A 525 2.01 20.15 -1.86
C MET A 525 1.69 21.29 -0.90
N LEU A 526 0.62 22.06 -1.12
CA LEU A 526 0.31 23.19 -0.24
C LEU A 526 -0.20 22.70 1.13
N LEU A 527 -1.18 21.80 1.13
CA LEU A 527 -1.77 21.26 2.36
C LEU A 527 -0.81 20.34 3.12
N THR A 528 0.16 19.73 2.44
CA THR A 528 1.21 18.90 3.06
C THR A 528 2.42 19.71 3.53
N GLY A 529 2.55 21.00 3.15
CA GLY A 529 3.63 21.87 3.61
C GLY A 529 4.86 21.97 2.69
N ARG A 530 4.80 21.43 1.47
CA ARG A 530 5.91 21.43 0.48
C ARG A 530 5.98 22.74 -0.32
N HIS A 531 5.99 23.88 0.38
CA HIS A 531 5.81 25.21 -0.22
C HIS A 531 6.94 25.59 -1.19
N VAL A 532 8.20 25.35 -0.84
CA VAL A 532 9.35 25.69 -1.70
C VAL A 532 9.32 24.92 -3.01
N GLU A 533 8.98 23.65 -2.96
CA GLU A 533 8.87 22.80 -4.16
C GLU A 533 7.67 23.20 -5.03
N ALA A 534 6.53 23.53 -4.41
CA ALA A 534 5.36 24.04 -5.11
C ALA A 534 5.69 25.35 -5.87
N ARG A 535 6.41 26.29 -5.21
CA ARG A 535 6.91 27.52 -5.84
C ARG A 535 7.77 27.20 -7.06
N ASN A 536 8.70 26.26 -6.91
CA ASN A 536 9.61 25.86 -7.98
C ASN A 536 8.83 25.30 -9.19
N ILE A 537 7.84 24.45 -8.97
CA ILE A 537 6.99 23.91 -10.05
C ILE A 537 6.21 25.04 -10.74
N ILE A 538 5.55 25.92 -9.97
CA ILE A 538 4.80 27.07 -10.50
C ILE A 538 5.67 27.94 -11.42
N LEU A 539 6.87 28.29 -10.96
CA LEU A 539 7.80 29.14 -11.71
C LEU A 539 8.41 28.43 -12.91
N ALA A 540 8.63 27.11 -12.83
CA ALA A 540 9.14 26.30 -13.94
C ALA A 540 8.14 26.30 -15.11
N PHE A 541 6.86 26.05 -14.84
CA PHE A 541 5.80 26.17 -15.86
C PHE A 541 5.64 27.61 -16.35
N ALA A 542 5.75 28.61 -15.48
CA ALA A 542 5.72 30.02 -15.88
C ALA A 542 6.80 30.36 -16.92
N GLY A 543 8.00 29.78 -16.78
CA GLY A 543 9.10 29.95 -17.73
C GLY A 543 8.76 29.43 -19.14
N THR A 544 7.84 28.47 -19.24
CA THR A 544 7.40 27.89 -20.52
C THR A 544 6.20 28.59 -21.15
N LEU A 545 5.53 29.53 -20.46
CA LEU A 545 4.32 30.17 -20.96
C LEU A 545 4.56 30.73 -22.37
N ARG A 546 3.69 30.35 -23.31
CA ARG A 546 3.76 30.72 -24.73
C ARG A 546 2.34 30.81 -25.28
N HIS A 547 2.11 31.67 -26.26
CA HIS A 547 0.77 31.96 -26.81
C HIS A 547 -0.24 32.50 -25.77
N GLY A 548 0.21 32.87 -24.56
CA GLY A 548 -0.66 33.16 -23.43
C GLY A 548 -1.18 31.91 -22.68
N LEU A 549 -0.63 30.73 -22.97
CA LEU A 549 -1.04 29.44 -22.42
C LEU A 549 0.10 28.76 -21.63
N ILE A 550 -0.29 27.88 -20.72
CA ILE A 550 0.59 26.91 -20.05
C ILE A 550 0.46 25.58 -20.80
N PRO A 551 1.55 24.84 -21.05
CA PRO A 551 1.48 23.59 -21.80
C PRO A 551 0.79 22.48 -21.01
N ASN A 552 0.16 21.53 -21.72
CA ASN A 552 -0.34 20.31 -21.11
C ASN A 552 0.83 19.38 -20.83
N LEU A 553 1.45 18.83 -21.87
CA LEU A 553 2.70 18.09 -21.73
C LEU A 553 3.83 19.08 -21.48
N LEU A 554 4.53 19.00 -20.34
CA LEU A 554 5.64 19.90 -20.06
C LEU A 554 6.88 19.56 -20.89
N GLY A 555 7.28 18.27 -20.91
CA GLY A 555 8.44 17.79 -21.68
C GLY A 555 9.70 18.64 -21.47
N GLU A 556 10.05 18.96 -20.21
CA GLU A 556 11.17 19.83 -19.81
C GLU A 556 11.11 21.26 -20.37
N GLY A 557 9.94 21.69 -20.86
CA GLY A 557 9.74 22.94 -21.59
C GLY A 557 10.13 22.87 -23.07
N ARG A 558 11.01 21.94 -23.49
CA ARG A 558 11.47 21.83 -24.89
C ARG A 558 10.51 21.04 -25.77
N CYS A 559 9.93 19.97 -25.23
CA CYS A 559 8.94 19.13 -25.91
C CYS A 559 7.51 19.52 -25.49
N ALA A 560 7.33 20.75 -25.02
CA ALA A 560 6.07 21.22 -24.49
C ALA A 560 4.97 21.28 -25.56
N ARG A 561 3.79 20.74 -25.25
CA ARG A 561 2.60 20.83 -26.14
C ARG A 561 1.56 21.77 -25.56
N PHE A 562 1.10 22.71 -26.39
CA PHE A 562 0.13 23.75 -26.04
C PHE A 562 -1.24 23.44 -26.68
N ASN A 563 -1.70 22.20 -26.51
CA ASN A 563 -2.96 21.70 -27.05
C ASN A 563 -4.14 21.81 -26.07
N CYS A 564 -3.89 22.29 -24.85
CA CYS A 564 -4.90 22.52 -23.81
C CYS A 564 -5.20 24.02 -23.62
N ARG A 565 -6.44 24.33 -23.28
CA ARG A 565 -6.91 25.68 -22.93
C ARG A 565 -7.08 25.87 -21.42
N ASP A 566 -7.22 24.78 -20.67
CA ASP A 566 -7.53 24.79 -19.25
C ASP A 566 -6.32 24.91 -18.33
N ALA A 567 -5.14 24.38 -18.70
CA ALA A 567 -3.96 24.34 -17.83
C ALA A 567 -3.50 25.72 -17.32
N VAL A 568 -3.63 26.78 -18.12
CA VAL A 568 -3.30 28.15 -17.69
C VAL A 568 -4.19 28.63 -16.55
N TRP A 569 -5.47 28.25 -16.57
CA TRP A 569 -6.43 28.65 -15.55
C TRP A 569 -6.24 27.86 -14.26
N TRP A 570 -5.89 26.58 -14.37
CA TRP A 570 -5.44 25.78 -13.24
C TRP A 570 -4.16 26.33 -12.61
N TRP A 571 -3.18 26.72 -13.43
CA TRP A 571 -1.95 27.37 -12.96
C TRP A 571 -2.25 28.66 -12.19
N LEU A 572 -3.12 29.53 -12.71
CA LEU A 572 -3.54 30.75 -12.02
C LEU A 572 -4.27 30.46 -10.69
N GLN A 573 -5.19 29.49 -10.69
CA GLN A 573 -5.87 29.04 -9.47
C GLN A 573 -4.88 28.53 -8.42
N CYS A 574 -3.89 27.74 -8.84
CA CYS A 574 -2.81 27.26 -7.96
C CYS A 574 -1.96 28.38 -7.39
N ILE A 575 -1.65 29.43 -8.16
CA ILE A 575 -0.93 30.59 -7.64
C ILE A 575 -1.79 31.32 -6.61
N GLN A 576 -3.09 31.51 -6.88
CA GLN A 576 -4.01 32.08 -5.90
C GLN A 576 -4.02 31.25 -4.61
N ASP A 577 -4.13 29.92 -4.72
CA ASP A 577 -4.08 29.01 -3.57
C ASP A 577 -2.75 29.11 -2.83
N TYR A 578 -1.62 29.20 -3.55
CA TYR A 578 -0.29 29.43 -2.96
C TYR A 578 -0.26 30.73 -2.16
N THR A 579 -0.74 31.85 -2.73
CA THR A 579 -0.76 33.15 -2.03
C THR A 579 -1.65 33.15 -0.79
N SER A 580 -2.64 32.25 -0.74
CA SER A 580 -3.60 32.13 0.36
C SER A 580 -3.11 31.19 1.47
N HIS A 581 -2.44 30.09 1.11
CA HIS A 581 -2.03 29.03 2.04
C HIS A 581 -0.60 29.18 2.57
N VAL A 582 0.29 29.84 1.82
CA VAL A 582 1.70 30.00 2.21
C VAL A 582 1.89 31.31 2.97
N PRO A 583 2.54 31.31 4.15
CA PRO A 583 2.91 32.54 4.84
C PRO A 583 3.73 33.46 3.92
N GLN A 584 3.33 34.74 3.81
CA GLN A 584 3.92 35.69 2.85
C GLN A 584 3.87 35.20 1.39
N GLY A 585 2.90 34.33 1.06
CA GLY A 585 2.83 33.67 -0.24
C GLY A 585 2.71 34.63 -1.44
N HIS A 586 2.23 35.86 -1.23
CA HIS A 586 2.16 36.89 -2.27
C HIS A 586 3.54 37.33 -2.82
N GLU A 587 4.63 37.08 -2.10
CA GLU A 587 6.00 37.34 -2.57
C GLU A 587 6.35 36.53 -3.83
N ILE A 588 5.67 35.39 -4.07
CA ILE A 588 5.84 34.61 -5.30
C ILE A 588 5.60 35.43 -6.56
N LEU A 589 4.74 36.45 -6.50
CA LEU A 589 4.41 37.32 -7.62
C LEU A 589 5.62 38.14 -8.09
N GLN A 590 6.57 38.41 -7.19
CA GLN A 590 7.80 39.14 -7.50
C GLN A 590 8.97 38.20 -7.84
N CYS A 591 8.81 36.89 -7.65
CA CYS A 591 9.87 35.93 -7.96
C CYS A 591 10.26 36.02 -9.45
N PRO A 592 11.58 35.99 -9.77
CA PRO A 592 12.05 36.04 -11.14
C PRO A 592 11.71 34.74 -11.87
N VAL A 593 11.05 34.87 -13.01
CA VAL A 593 10.80 33.80 -13.96
C VAL A 593 11.78 33.95 -15.11
N THR A 594 12.62 32.93 -15.30
CA THR A 594 13.43 32.78 -16.51
C THR A 594 12.49 32.40 -17.66
N ARG A 595 12.38 33.27 -18.67
CA ARG A 595 11.50 33.06 -19.83
C ARG A 595 12.24 32.26 -20.88
N MET A 596 11.82 31.01 -21.06
CA MET A 596 12.32 30.12 -22.09
C MET A 596 11.82 30.54 -23.47
N TYR A 597 10.58 31.03 -23.55
CA TYR A 597 9.97 31.54 -24.77
C TYR A 597 9.41 32.96 -24.56
N PRO A 598 10.23 34.03 -24.65
CA PRO A 598 9.74 35.40 -24.51
C PRO A 598 8.80 35.85 -25.63
N THR A 599 8.88 35.23 -26.80
CA THR A 599 7.96 35.44 -27.92
C THR A 599 7.51 34.10 -28.51
N ASP A 600 6.41 34.09 -29.25
CA ASP A 600 5.82 32.84 -29.76
C ASP A 600 6.72 32.09 -30.76
N ASP A 601 7.47 32.84 -31.57
CA ASP A 601 8.28 32.29 -32.66
C ASP A 601 9.76 32.08 -32.29
N CYS A 602 10.15 32.38 -31.04
CA CYS A 602 11.55 32.22 -30.65
C CYS A 602 11.96 30.76 -30.37
N GLU A 603 13.25 30.50 -30.52
CA GLU A 603 13.88 29.29 -29.99
C GLU A 603 14.04 29.39 -28.47
N PRO A 604 14.10 28.25 -27.75
CA PRO A 604 14.23 28.28 -26.29
C PRO A 604 15.55 28.96 -25.87
N LEU A 605 15.43 30.05 -25.13
CA LEU A 605 16.57 30.82 -24.64
C LEU A 605 17.26 30.15 -23.46
N THR A 606 18.53 30.53 -23.20
CA THR A 606 19.25 30.00 -22.04
C THR A 606 18.81 30.68 -20.74
N PRO A 607 18.92 29.98 -19.59
CA PRO A 607 18.44 30.52 -18.33
C PRO A 607 19.12 31.83 -17.93
N GLY A 608 18.33 32.84 -17.55
CA GLY A 608 18.81 34.17 -17.17
C GLY A 608 18.95 35.18 -18.32
N GLU A 609 18.80 34.79 -19.59
CA GLU A 609 18.83 35.74 -20.73
C GLU A 609 17.69 36.74 -20.68
N VAL A 610 16.47 36.25 -20.43
CA VAL A 610 15.28 37.06 -20.24
C VAL A 610 14.62 36.64 -18.94
N GLU A 611 14.51 37.59 -18.01
CA GLU A 611 13.84 37.39 -16.74
C GLU A 611 12.80 38.48 -16.50
N GLN A 612 11.65 38.08 -16.00
CA GLN A 612 10.59 38.99 -15.58
C GLN A 612 9.93 38.45 -14.31
N PRO A 613 9.37 39.31 -13.45
CA PRO A 613 8.63 38.87 -12.29
C PRO A 613 7.40 38.05 -12.71
N LEU A 614 6.97 37.12 -11.86
CA LEU A 614 5.82 36.27 -12.12
C LEU A 614 4.54 37.07 -12.44
N TYR A 615 4.31 38.23 -11.81
CA TYR A 615 3.15 39.06 -12.11
C TYR A 615 3.08 39.53 -13.58
N ASP A 616 4.23 39.71 -14.24
CA ASP A 616 4.27 40.07 -15.67
C ASP A 616 3.90 38.88 -16.56
N VAL A 617 4.27 37.67 -16.15
CA VAL A 617 3.88 36.43 -16.85
C VAL A 617 2.37 36.20 -16.71
N ILE A 618 1.80 36.47 -15.53
CA ILE A 618 0.35 36.44 -15.29
C ILE A 618 -0.35 37.48 -16.17
N GLN A 619 0.17 38.71 -16.21
CA GLN A 619 -0.37 39.78 -17.05
C GLN A 619 -0.35 39.38 -18.53
N GLU A 620 0.74 38.78 -19.02
CA GLU A 620 0.85 38.29 -20.39
C GLU A 620 -0.26 37.27 -20.68
N ALA A 621 -0.48 36.29 -19.80
CA ALA A 621 -1.52 35.29 -19.96
C ALA A 621 -2.91 35.92 -20.11
N LEU A 622 -3.29 36.83 -19.20
CA LEU A 622 -4.60 37.48 -19.20
C LEU A 622 -4.79 38.39 -20.42
N GLN A 623 -3.77 39.21 -20.73
CA GLN A 623 -3.80 40.12 -21.87
C GLN A 623 -3.94 39.36 -23.20
N ARG A 624 -3.27 38.22 -23.35
CA ARG A 624 -3.38 37.37 -24.56
C ARG A 624 -4.79 36.82 -24.75
N HIS A 625 -5.46 36.37 -23.70
CA HIS A 625 -6.85 35.91 -23.80
C HIS A 625 -7.82 37.05 -24.16
N LEU A 626 -7.61 38.26 -23.61
CA LEU A 626 -8.39 39.44 -23.98
C LEU A 626 -8.15 39.88 -25.43
N GLN A 627 -6.90 39.78 -25.90
CA GLN A 627 -6.50 40.05 -27.27
C GLN A 627 -7.10 39.05 -28.27
N GLY A 628 -7.22 37.80 -27.85
CA GLY A 628 -7.56 36.66 -28.71
C GLY A 628 -6.31 35.89 -29.12
N ILE A 629 -6.28 34.62 -28.74
CA ILE A 629 -5.25 33.64 -29.06
C ILE A 629 -5.73 32.87 -30.28
N SER A 630 -4.88 32.81 -31.30
CA SER A 630 -5.09 32.00 -32.51
C SER A 630 -3.73 31.62 -33.07
N PHE A 631 -3.39 30.35 -32.99
CA PHE A 631 -2.14 29.84 -33.54
C PHE A 631 -2.32 28.40 -34.01
N ARG A 632 -1.32 27.91 -34.75
CA ARG A 632 -1.22 26.51 -35.14
C ARG A 632 -0.07 25.87 -34.37
N GLU A 633 -0.29 24.69 -33.80
CA GLU A 633 0.72 24.03 -32.97
C GLU A 633 2.08 23.95 -33.68
N ARG A 634 3.14 24.31 -32.95
CA ARG A 634 4.50 24.21 -33.47
C ARG A 634 4.83 22.75 -33.77
N ASN A 635 5.43 22.50 -34.93
CA ASN A 635 5.74 21.16 -35.44
C ASN A 635 4.49 20.28 -35.70
N TYR A 636 3.32 20.88 -36.00
CA TYR A 636 2.09 20.16 -36.30
C TYR A 636 2.26 19.06 -37.34
N GLY A 637 1.44 18.01 -37.20
CA GLY A 637 1.44 16.83 -38.05
C GLY A 637 1.77 15.53 -37.29
N PRO A 638 1.95 14.41 -38.01
CA PRO A 638 1.98 13.07 -37.43
C PRO A 638 3.07 12.81 -36.38
N LYS A 639 4.09 13.68 -36.31
CA LYS A 639 5.19 13.56 -35.34
C LYS A 639 4.80 13.95 -33.92
N ILE A 640 3.88 14.90 -33.77
CA ILE A 640 3.41 15.33 -32.45
C ILE A 640 2.06 14.71 -32.09
N ASP A 641 1.24 14.39 -33.10
CA ASP A 641 -0.02 13.66 -32.95
C ASP A 641 -0.36 12.90 -34.24
N MET A 642 -0.36 11.57 -34.18
CA MET A 642 -0.58 10.71 -35.34
C MET A 642 -2.06 10.42 -35.65
N HIS A 643 -2.97 10.87 -34.79
CA HIS A 643 -4.40 10.59 -34.90
C HIS A 643 -5.20 11.84 -35.22
N MET A 644 -4.81 13.00 -34.68
CA MET A 644 -5.46 14.29 -34.88
C MET A 644 -5.51 14.71 -36.36
N ARG A 645 -6.63 15.34 -36.74
CA ARG A 645 -6.80 15.94 -38.08
C ARG A 645 -6.04 17.27 -38.19
N ASP A 646 -5.84 17.71 -39.43
CA ASP A 646 -5.12 18.95 -39.74
C ASP A 646 -5.71 20.17 -39.01
N GLU A 647 -7.04 20.26 -38.98
CA GLU A 647 -7.80 21.33 -38.34
C GLU A 647 -7.69 21.31 -36.82
N GLY A 648 -7.44 20.15 -36.22
CA GLY A 648 -7.29 19.99 -34.77
C GLY A 648 -6.04 20.65 -34.21
N PHE A 649 -5.03 20.90 -35.05
CA PHE A 649 -3.80 21.59 -34.66
C PHE A 649 -3.95 23.12 -34.55
N SER A 650 -5.08 23.67 -34.99
CA SER A 650 -5.40 25.09 -34.81
C SER A 650 -6.03 25.31 -33.44
N VAL A 651 -5.34 26.06 -32.58
CA VAL A 651 -5.77 26.35 -31.21
C VAL A 651 -6.22 27.80 -31.13
N GLU A 652 -7.44 27.99 -30.64
CA GLU A 652 -8.05 29.30 -30.41
C GLU A 652 -8.51 29.44 -28.97
N ALA A 653 -8.35 30.63 -28.38
CA ALA A 653 -8.93 31.00 -27.10
C ALA A 653 -9.11 32.51 -26.99
N LYS A 654 -10.29 32.99 -26.61
CA LYS A 654 -10.59 34.42 -26.52
C LYS A 654 -11.65 34.71 -25.46
N VAL A 655 -11.62 35.93 -24.94
CA VAL A 655 -12.70 36.47 -24.11
C VAL A 655 -13.79 37.03 -25.02
N ASP A 656 -14.99 36.46 -24.92
CA ASP A 656 -16.19 36.96 -25.58
C ASP A 656 -16.55 38.34 -24.98
N PRO A 657 -16.66 39.42 -25.77
CA PRO A 657 -16.90 40.77 -25.23
C PRO A 657 -18.27 40.95 -24.58
N ASP A 658 -19.28 40.20 -25.03
CA ASP A 658 -20.67 40.36 -24.60
C ASP A 658 -20.95 39.60 -23.29
N THR A 659 -20.25 38.50 -23.07
CA THR A 659 -20.43 37.64 -21.88
C THR A 659 -19.25 37.69 -20.92
N GLY A 660 -18.06 38.06 -21.39
CA GLY A 660 -16.81 37.90 -20.66
C GLY A 660 -16.35 36.45 -20.59
N PHE A 661 -17.05 35.48 -21.19
CA PHE A 661 -16.67 34.08 -21.15
C PHE A 661 -15.39 33.84 -21.93
N VAL A 662 -14.48 33.05 -21.36
CA VAL A 662 -13.35 32.51 -22.09
C VAL A 662 -13.85 31.35 -22.95
N SER A 663 -13.88 31.58 -24.26
CA SER A 663 -14.32 30.62 -25.28
C SER A 663 -13.14 30.20 -26.16
N GLY A 664 -13.17 29.00 -26.74
CA GLY A 664 -12.11 28.59 -27.66
C GLY A 664 -12.18 27.14 -28.10
N GLY A 665 -11.17 26.72 -28.84
CA GLY A 665 -11.10 25.42 -29.47
C GLY A 665 -11.98 25.33 -30.72
N ASN A 666 -12.09 24.12 -31.25
CA ASN A 666 -12.95 23.79 -32.38
C ASN A 666 -13.40 22.32 -32.24
N ARG A 667 -14.34 21.89 -33.08
CA ARG A 667 -14.90 20.53 -33.08
C ARG A 667 -13.90 19.38 -33.30
N PHE A 668 -12.65 19.67 -33.68
CA PHE A 668 -11.58 18.71 -33.94
C PHE A 668 -10.45 18.78 -32.88
N ASN A 669 -10.61 19.57 -31.82
CA ASN A 669 -9.60 19.77 -30.76
C ASN A 669 -10.10 19.18 -29.42
N CYS A 670 -9.18 18.61 -28.66
CA CYS A 670 -9.35 18.17 -27.27
C CYS A 670 -8.78 19.18 -26.24
N GLY A 671 -9.39 20.36 -26.11
CA GLY A 671 -8.79 21.50 -25.39
C GLY A 671 -8.97 21.52 -23.86
N THR A 672 -9.67 20.53 -23.30
CA THR A 672 -10.02 20.43 -21.88
C THR A 672 -9.59 19.08 -21.32
N TRP A 673 -9.71 18.84 -20.03
CA TRP A 673 -9.36 17.55 -19.41
C TRP A 673 -10.06 16.32 -20.01
N MET A 674 -11.22 16.50 -20.62
CA MET A 674 -11.90 15.44 -21.36
C MET A 674 -11.32 15.33 -22.79
N ASP A 675 -10.08 14.84 -22.92
CA ASP A 675 -9.22 15.02 -24.10
C ASP A 675 -8.98 13.80 -25.00
N LYS A 676 -9.79 12.74 -24.89
CA LYS A 676 -9.62 11.57 -25.76
C LYS A 676 -9.83 11.91 -27.25
N MET A 677 -8.75 11.81 -28.02
CA MET A 677 -8.76 11.82 -29.48
C MET A 677 -9.01 10.40 -30.02
N GLY A 678 -10.00 10.24 -30.89
CA GLY A 678 -10.31 8.95 -31.51
C GLY A 678 -9.18 8.46 -32.41
N GLU A 679 -8.95 7.14 -32.41
CA GLU A 679 -7.81 6.53 -33.10
C GLU A 679 -8.20 5.34 -34.01
N SER A 680 -9.43 4.81 -33.91
CA SER A 680 -9.88 3.64 -34.69
C SER A 680 -10.27 4.04 -36.12
N GLU A 681 -9.52 3.52 -37.09
CA GLU A 681 -9.91 3.58 -38.50
C GLU A 681 -11.12 2.69 -38.80
N LYS A 682 -11.19 1.53 -38.14
CA LYS A 682 -12.25 0.53 -38.30
C LYS A 682 -13.62 1.09 -37.92
N ALA A 683 -13.71 1.70 -36.74
CA ALA A 683 -14.92 2.36 -36.28
C ALA A 683 -15.17 3.73 -36.94
N LYS A 684 -14.23 4.22 -37.76
CA LYS A 684 -14.27 5.54 -38.42
C LYS A 684 -14.31 6.72 -37.45
N ASN A 685 -13.73 6.56 -36.25
CA ASN A 685 -13.63 7.62 -35.24
C ASN A 685 -12.25 8.30 -35.20
N LYS A 686 -11.28 7.82 -35.99
CA LYS A 686 -9.92 8.40 -36.05
C LYS A 686 -9.93 9.91 -36.34
N GLY A 687 -9.24 10.65 -35.48
CA GLY A 687 -9.09 12.11 -35.56
C GLY A 687 -10.33 12.89 -35.16
N MET A 688 -11.34 12.24 -34.57
CA MET A 688 -12.49 12.89 -33.96
C MET A 688 -12.31 12.93 -32.44
N PRO A 689 -12.44 14.10 -31.79
CA PRO A 689 -12.55 14.16 -30.34
C PRO A 689 -13.75 13.37 -29.84
N ALA A 690 -13.58 12.63 -28.76
CA ALA A 690 -14.69 11.94 -28.09
C ALA A 690 -15.68 12.89 -27.45
N SER A 691 -15.15 13.94 -26.83
CA SER A 691 -15.86 14.94 -26.05
C SER A 691 -15.31 16.32 -26.43
N PRO A 692 -15.59 16.83 -27.65
CA PRO A 692 -15.21 18.19 -28.00
C PRO A 692 -15.98 19.15 -27.08
N ARG A 693 -15.23 19.95 -26.33
CA ARG A 693 -15.75 20.96 -25.39
C ARG A 693 -15.29 22.34 -25.78
N ASP A 694 -15.40 22.63 -27.08
CA ASP A 694 -15.14 23.94 -27.65
C ASP A 694 -16.24 24.94 -27.25
N GLY A 695 -16.01 26.22 -27.52
CA GLY A 695 -16.78 27.29 -26.89
C GLY A 695 -16.35 27.52 -25.44
N ALA A 696 -17.27 27.95 -24.59
CA ALA A 696 -16.99 28.30 -23.20
C ALA A 696 -17.26 27.12 -22.25
N ALA A 697 -16.23 26.35 -21.93
CA ALA A 697 -16.30 25.25 -20.96
C ALA A 697 -16.53 25.78 -19.54
N VAL A 698 -17.46 25.18 -18.79
CA VAL A 698 -17.93 25.71 -17.50
C VAL A 698 -16.80 25.90 -16.46
N GLU A 699 -15.86 24.98 -16.38
CA GLU A 699 -14.74 25.08 -15.43
C GLU A 699 -13.74 26.16 -15.83
N ILE A 700 -13.51 26.38 -17.12
CA ILE A 700 -12.63 27.45 -17.61
C ILE A 700 -13.25 28.81 -17.26
N VAL A 701 -14.56 28.97 -17.46
CA VAL A 701 -15.26 30.21 -17.09
C VAL A 701 -15.19 30.43 -15.57
N GLY A 702 -15.44 29.41 -14.77
CA GLY A 702 -15.32 29.49 -13.31
C GLY A 702 -13.91 29.83 -12.83
N LEU A 703 -12.88 29.16 -13.35
CA LEU A 703 -11.47 29.44 -13.03
C LEU A 703 -11.06 30.84 -13.48
N SER A 704 -11.49 31.29 -14.67
CA SER A 704 -11.23 32.65 -15.15
C SER A 704 -11.88 33.70 -14.26
N LYS A 705 -13.13 33.48 -13.81
CA LYS A 705 -13.77 34.34 -12.82
C LYS A 705 -12.96 34.42 -11.53
N SER A 706 -12.49 33.27 -11.04
CA SER A 706 -11.67 33.19 -9.83
C SER A 706 -10.37 34.00 -9.97
N ALA A 707 -9.66 33.80 -11.09
CA ALA A 707 -8.40 34.48 -11.39
C ALA A 707 -8.59 36.00 -11.57
N VAL A 708 -9.60 36.43 -12.32
CA VAL A 708 -9.86 37.86 -12.57
C VAL A 708 -10.30 38.56 -11.26
N ARG A 709 -11.16 37.93 -10.45
CA ARG A 709 -11.48 38.42 -9.10
C ARG A 709 -10.20 38.60 -8.28
N TRP A 710 -9.34 37.59 -8.25
CA TRP A 710 -8.12 37.60 -7.46
C TRP A 710 -7.15 38.71 -7.87
N VAL A 711 -6.89 38.92 -9.16
CA VAL A 711 -6.00 40.01 -9.60
C VAL A 711 -6.60 41.39 -9.33
N VAL A 712 -7.92 41.56 -9.43
CA VAL A 712 -8.60 42.81 -9.02
C VAL A 712 -8.38 43.09 -7.54
N GLU A 713 -8.54 42.08 -6.68
CA GLU A 713 -8.28 42.22 -5.24
C GLU A 713 -6.81 42.51 -4.93
N LEU A 714 -5.87 41.88 -5.63
CA LEU A 714 -4.43 42.13 -5.46
C LEU A 714 -4.03 43.52 -5.93
N HIS A 715 -4.63 44.02 -7.01
CA HIS A 715 -4.40 45.38 -7.49
C HIS A 715 -4.86 46.41 -6.47
N VAL A 716 -6.06 46.24 -5.90
CA VAL A 716 -6.57 47.10 -4.81
C VAL A 716 -5.64 47.09 -3.59
N LYS A 717 -4.99 45.96 -3.31
CA LYS A 717 -3.99 45.82 -2.23
C LYS A 717 -2.60 46.36 -2.59
N GLY A 718 -2.37 46.83 -3.82
CA GLY A 718 -1.08 47.34 -4.29
C GLY A 718 -0.02 46.26 -4.54
N VAL A 719 -0.42 44.99 -4.66
CA VAL A 719 0.50 43.84 -4.83
C VAL A 719 0.62 43.42 -6.30
N PHE A 720 -0.41 43.68 -7.10
CA PHE A 720 -0.41 43.42 -8.55
C PHE A 720 -0.52 44.75 -9.31
N PRO A 721 0.42 45.08 -10.21
CA PRO A 721 0.51 46.44 -10.76
C PRO A 721 -0.55 46.79 -11.82
N TYR A 722 -1.24 45.79 -12.39
CA TYR A 722 -2.16 45.99 -13.50
C TYR A 722 -3.64 45.97 -13.07
N ASP A 723 -4.44 46.91 -13.58
CA ASP A 723 -5.90 47.00 -13.41
C ASP A 723 -6.69 46.58 -14.67
N GLY A 724 -5.98 46.21 -15.73
CA GLY A 724 -6.52 45.80 -17.01
C GLY A 724 -5.42 45.47 -18.01
N ALA A 725 -5.81 45.36 -19.28
CA ALA A 725 -4.89 45.09 -20.37
C ALA A 725 -5.20 45.95 -21.59
N LYS A 726 -4.15 46.29 -22.34
CA LYS A 726 -4.26 46.94 -23.64
C LYS A 726 -4.34 45.87 -24.73
N VAL A 727 -5.38 45.93 -25.54
CA VAL A 727 -5.61 45.01 -26.66
C VAL A 727 -5.80 45.78 -27.95
N HIS A 728 -5.43 45.17 -29.07
CA HIS A 728 -5.59 45.73 -30.40
C HIS A 728 -6.73 45.01 -31.11
N ARG A 729 -7.89 45.67 -31.27
CA ARG A 729 -9.06 45.14 -31.97
C ARG A 729 -9.39 46.03 -33.15
N ASP A 730 -9.59 45.45 -34.33
CA ASP A 730 -9.92 46.16 -35.58
C ASP A 730 -9.00 47.36 -35.89
N GLY A 731 -7.71 47.24 -35.57
CA GLY A 731 -6.70 48.28 -35.79
C GLY A 731 -6.72 49.43 -34.77
N LYS A 732 -7.48 49.33 -33.68
CA LYS A 732 -7.50 50.30 -32.57
C LYS A 732 -6.99 49.66 -31.28
N GLU A 733 -6.21 50.43 -30.52
CA GLU A 733 -5.85 50.08 -29.14
C GLU A 733 -7.04 50.39 -28.23
N GLU A 734 -7.51 49.38 -27.51
CA GLU A 734 -8.57 49.45 -26.52
C GLU A 734 -8.02 48.98 -25.17
N PHE A 735 -8.42 49.65 -24.09
CA PHE A 735 -8.09 49.23 -22.73
C PHE A 735 -9.28 48.52 -22.10
N LEU A 736 -9.07 47.27 -21.66
CA LEU A 736 -10.09 46.45 -21.02
C LEU A 736 -9.75 46.30 -19.54
N SER A 737 -10.64 46.77 -18.66
CA SER A 737 -10.44 46.67 -17.21
C SER A 737 -10.78 45.27 -16.70
N TYR A 738 -9.94 44.75 -15.81
CA TYR A 738 -10.22 43.49 -15.09
C TYR A 738 -11.45 43.61 -14.19
N SER A 739 -11.72 44.79 -13.64
CA SER A 739 -12.93 45.03 -12.83
C SER A 739 -14.21 44.87 -13.65
N GLN A 740 -14.22 45.40 -14.88
CA GLN A 740 -15.33 45.28 -15.81
C GLN A 740 -15.49 43.83 -16.28
N TRP A 741 -14.39 43.14 -16.61
CA TRP A 741 -14.43 41.72 -16.98
C TRP A 741 -15.00 40.85 -15.85
N ASN A 742 -14.56 41.06 -14.60
CA ASN A 742 -15.08 40.36 -13.43
C ASN A 742 -16.59 40.58 -13.26
N GLN A 743 -17.06 41.82 -13.45
CA GLN A 743 -18.48 42.16 -13.36
C GLN A 743 -19.30 41.54 -14.50
N GLN A 744 -18.77 41.52 -15.72
CA GLN A 744 -19.44 40.93 -16.87
C GLN A 744 -19.67 39.42 -16.67
N LEU A 745 -18.64 38.71 -16.22
CA LEU A 745 -18.75 37.29 -15.85
C LEU A 745 -19.82 37.07 -14.77
N GLN A 746 -19.82 37.92 -13.74
CA GLN A 746 -20.78 37.84 -12.63
C GLN A 746 -22.23 38.00 -13.08
N GLN A 747 -22.49 38.87 -14.06
CA GLN A 747 -23.84 39.18 -14.53
C GLN A 747 -24.40 38.15 -15.52
N THR A 748 -23.52 37.52 -16.31
CA THR A 748 -23.95 36.71 -17.45
C THR A 748 -23.83 35.20 -17.21
N PHE A 749 -22.96 34.75 -16.30
CA PHE A 749 -22.68 33.33 -16.09
C PHE A 749 -23.95 32.51 -15.85
N GLU A 750 -24.70 32.81 -14.77
CA GLU A 750 -25.84 31.97 -14.41
C GLU A 750 -26.93 32.01 -15.48
N ALA A 751 -27.14 33.15 -16.14
CA ALA A 751 -28.11 33.27 -17.24
C ALA A 751 -27.71 32.43 -18.46
N GLY A 752 -26.41 32.35 -18.79
CA GLY A 752 -25.93 31.57 -19.93
C GLY A 752 -25.88 30.07 -19.66
N PHE A 753 -25.47 29.66 -18.46
CA PHE A 753 -25.23 28.25 -18.13
C PHE A 753 -26.42 27.56 -17.46
N TRP A 754 -27.39 28.26 -16.88
CA TRP A 754 -28.52 27.60 -16.24
C TRP A 754 -29.48 27.00 -17.27
N VAL A 755 -29.82 25.72 -17.12
CA VAL A 755 -30.89 25.08 -17.90
C VAL A 755 -32.16 25.11 -17.09
N SER A 756 -33.01 26.11 -17.37
CA SER A 756 -34.29 26.21 -16.70
C SER A 756 -35.28 25.17 -17.23
N GLY A 757 -36.30 24.88 -16.42
CA GLY A 757 -37.41 24.03 -16.85
C GLY A 757 -38.53 24.78 -17.55
N ASP A 758 -38.43 26.11 -17.64
CA ASP A 758 -39.46 27.02 -18.12
C ASP A 758 -39.40 27.13 -19.66
N PRO A 759 -40.43 26.69 -20.40
CA PRO A 759 -40.49 26.84 -21.85
C PRO A 759 -40.45 28.30 -22.33
N GLY A 760 -40.70 29.28 -21.46
CA GLY A 760 -40.66 30.70 -21.74
C GLY A 760 -39.35 31.40 -21.38
N ASP A 761 -38.30 30.68 -20.97
CA ASP A 761 -37.02 31.30 -20.58
C ASP A 761 -36.35 31.96 -21.80
N PRO A 762 -36.18 33.30 -21.79
CA PRO A 762 -35.59 34.01 -22.93
C PRO A 762 -34.11 33.70 -23.15
N ASN A 763 -33.44 33.09 -22.17
CA ASN A 763 -32.03 32.68 -22.30
C ASN A 763 -31.90 31.30 -22.95
N GLU A 764 -32.98 30.53 -23.04
CA GLU A 764 -32.95 29.18 -23.58
C GLU A 764 -33.11 29.21 -25.10
N LYS A 765 -32.00 28.98 -25.82
CA LYS A 765 -31.93 29.07 -27.28
C LYS A 765 -32.27 27.75 -27.98
N HIS A 766 -32.10 26.62 -27.29
CA HIS A 766 -32.25 25.28 -27.86
C HIS A 766 -33.09 24.39 -26.94
N ALA A 767 -34.32 24.83 -26.64
CA ALA A 767 -35.25 24.10 -25.79
C ALA A 767 -35.55 22.66 -26.29
N ASP A 768 -35.37 22.41 -27.58
CA ASP A 768 -35.49 21.09 -28.22
C ASP A 768 -34.37 20.11 -27.87
N LEU A 769 -33.19 20.62 -27.46
CA LEU A 769 -32.03 19.83 -27.03
C LEU A 769 -31.95 19.66 -25.51
N VAL A 770 -32.88 20.25 -24.74
CA VAL A 770 -32.90 20.14 -23.28
C VAL A 770 -33.39 18.75 -22.86
N HIS A 771 -32.44 17.88 -22.49
CA HIS A 771 -32.75 16.57 -21.93
C HIS A 771 -32.99 16.61 -20.41
N LYS A 772 -32.18 17.38 -19.67
CA LYS A 772 -32.32 17.58 -18.23
C LYS A 772 -32.47 19.05 -17.88
N LYS A 773 -33.26 19.30 -16.84
CA LYS A 773 -33.60 20.62 -16.32
C LYS A 773 -33.08 20.74 -14.90
N GLY A 774 -32.82 21.98 -14.45
CA GLY A 774 -32.28 22.20 -13.11
C GLY A 774 -30.79 21.87 -13.00
N ILE A 775 -30.07 21.95 -14.11
CA ILE A 775 -28.63 21.70 -14.21
C ILE A 775 -27.91 22.96 -14.71
N TYR A 776 -26.58 22.95 -14.59
CA TYR A 776 -25.72 23.89 -15.31
C TYR A 776 -25.14 23.19 -16.53
N LYS A 777 -25.21 23.85 -17.68
CA LYS A 777 -24.62 23.43 -18.96
C LYS A 777 -23.15 23.09 -18.78
N ASP A 778 -22.66 22.12 -19.53
CA ASP A 778 -21.24 21.73 -19.49
C ASP A 778 -20.35 22.69 -20.28
N SER A 779 -20.90 23.24 -21.35
CA SER A 779 -20.32 24.30 -22.17
C SER A 779 -21.38 25.31 -22.59
N TYR A 780 -20.95 26.46 -23.08
CA TYR A 780 -21.81 27.47 -23.69
C TYR A 780 -21.27 27.85 -25.06
N GLY A 781 -22.09 27.65 -26.10
CA GLY A 781 -21.75 27.98 -27.47
C GLY A 781 -20.76 27.02 -28.11
N ALA A 782 -20.83 25.72 -27.77
CA ALA A 782 -20.05 24.69 -28.47
C ALA A 782 -20.47 24.55 -29.95
N SER A 783 -19.57 24.05 -30.80
CA SER A 783 -19.89 23.80 -32.22
C SER A 783 -21.03 22.80 -32.41
N ASP A 784 -21.19 21.86 -31.47
CA ASP A 784 -22.36 20.99 -31.38
C ASP A 784 -23.20 21.42 -30.17
N ALA A 785 -24.37 22.00 -30.45
CA ALA A 785 -25.24 22.55 -29.42
C ALA A 785 -25.72 21.49 -28.41
N TRP A 786 -25.75 20.20 -28.77
CA TRP A 786 -26.11 19.14 -27.81
C TRP A 786 -25.10 19.04 -26.67
N CYS A 787 -23.81 19.23 -26.95
CA CYS A 787 -22.74 19.15 -25.94
C CYS A 787 -22.95 20.13 -24.78
N ASP A 788 -23.54 21.30 -25.05
CA ASP A 788 -23.83 22.31 -24.02
C ASP A 788 -24.80 21.74 -22.95
N TYR A 789 -25.78 20.92 -23.33
CA TYR A 789 -26.86 20.45 -22.44
C TYR A 789 -26.58 19.12 -21.74
N GLN A 790 -25.37 18.56 -21.91
CA GLN A 790 -25.01 17.31 -21.26
C GLN A 790 -24.78 17.51 -19.75
N LEU A 791 -25.39 16.67 -18.92
CA LEU A 791 -25.09 16.65 -17.50
C LEU A 791 -23.73 15.95 -17.27
N ARG A 792 -22.75 16.72 -16.80
CA ARG A 792 -21.38 16.30 -16.52
C ARG A 792 -20.90 16.84 -15.17
N PRO A 793 -19.85 16.28 -14.56
CA PRO A 793 -19.38 16.71 -13.24
C PRO A 793 -18.65 18.07 -13.24
N ASN A 794 -18.35 18.64 -14.41
CA ASN A 794 -17.43 19.78 -14.57
C ASN A 794 -17.89 21.07 -13.89
N PHE A 795 -19.20 21.33 -13.83
CA PHE A 795 -19.72 22.56 -13.20
C PHE A 795 -19.38 22.64 -11.70
N THR A 796 -19.11 21.51 -11.05
CA THR A 796 -18.72 21.47 -9.64
C THR A 796 -17.38 22.16 -9.40
N ILE A 797 -16.50 22.21 -10.39
CA ILE A 797 -15.23 22.94 -10.33
C ILE A 797 -15.51 24.45 -10.21
N ALA A 798 -16.35 24.99 -11.11
CA ALA A 798 -16.74 26.39 -11.09
C ALA A 798 -17.41 26.78 -9.76
N MET A 799 -18.26 25.89 -9.21
CA MET A 799 -18.88 26.07 -7.90
C MET A 799 -17.87 26.18 -6.75
N VAL A 800 -16.75 25.46 -6.81
CA VAL A 800 -15.72 25.51 -5.78
C VAL A 800 -14.86 26.77 -5.90
N VAL A 801 -14.41 27.12 -7.10
CA VAL A 801 -13.46 28.22 -7.29
C VAL A 801 -14.13 29.61 -7.32
N ALA A 802 -15.36 29.68 -7.83
CA ALA A 802 -16.14 30.91 -7.96
C ALA A 802 -17.61 30.71 -7.53
N PRO A 803 -17.87 30.35 -6.26
CA PRO A 803 -19.22 30.09 -5.76
C PRO A 803 -20.15 31.30 -5.88
N GLU A 804 -19.62 32.52 -5.98
CA GLU A 804 -20.40 33.75 -6.17
C GLU A 804 -21.15 33.80 -7.50
N LEU A 805 -20.80 32.96 -8.48
CA LEU A 805 -21.51 32.87 -9.76
C LEU A 805 -22.87 32.18 -9.66
N PHE A 806 -23.17 31.55 -8.52
CA PHE A 806 -24.31 30.66 -8.37
C PHE A 806 -25.28 31.14 -7.28
N THR A 807 -26.56 31.16 -7.61
CA THR A 807 -27.63 31.25 -6.61
C THR A 807 -27.73 29.94 -5.83
N VAL A 808 -27.96 30.04 -4.51
CA VAL A 808 -27.85 28.90 -3.60
C VAL A 808 -28.86 27.79 -3.94
N GLU A 809 -30.07 28.17 -4.33
CA GLU A 809 -31.17 27.27 -4.63
C GLU A 809 -30.92 26.48 -5.91
N LYS A 810 -30.46 27.16 -6.98
CA LYS A 810 -30.12 26.51 -8.26
C LYS A 810 -28.89 25.63 -8.13
N ALA A 811 -27.86 26.11 -7.42
CA ALA A 811 -26.66 25.31 -7.13
C ALA A 811 -27.02 24.03 -6.38
N TRP A 812 -27.86 24.14 -5.35
CA TRP A 812 -28.30 22.99 -4.57
C TRP A 812 -29.05 21.96 -5.42
N LEU A 813 -29.98 22.42 -6.27
CA LEU A 813 -30.74 21.55 -7.18
C LEU A 813 -29.82 20.80 -8.16
N ALA A 814 -28.86 21.51 -8.78
CA ALA A 814 -27.91 20.89 -9.70
C ALA A 814 -26.98 19.89 -8.99
N LEU A 815 -26.58 20.18 -7.75
CA LEU A 815 -25.77 19.27 -6.94
C LEU A 815 -26.56 18.04 -6.47
N GLU A 816 -27.87 18.14 -6.24
CA GLU A 816 -28.73 16.96 -6.01
C GLU A 816 -28.83 16.11 -7.27
N MET A 817 -28.96 16.73 -8.45
CA MET A 817 -28.96 16.01 -9.73
C MET A 817 -27.64 15.29 -9.99
N ALA A 818 -26.50 15.93 -9.72
CA ALA A 818 -25.18 15.30 -9.86
C ALA A 818 -24.97 14.15 -8.84
N GLU A 819 -25.45 14.31 -7.61
CA GLU A 819 -25.41 13.25 -6.59
C GLU A 819 -26.21 12.02 -7.04
N GLU A 820 -27.40 12.23 -7.60
CA GLU A 820 -28.28 11.14 -8.03
C GLU A 820 -27.74 10.43 -9.29
N LYS A 821 -27.28 11.20 -10.28
CA LYS A 821 -26.99 10.67 -11.62
C LYS A 821 -25.53 10.35 -11.86
N LEU A 822 -24.61 11.12 -11.27
CA LEU A 822 -23.19 11.05 -11.60
C LEU A 822 -22.35 10.39 -10.50
N LEU A 823 -22.73 10.46 -9.23
CA LEU A 823 -21.92 9.89 -8.15
C LEU A 823 -21.91 8.36 -8.20
N GLY A 824 -20.75 7.77 -8.48
CA GLY A 824 -20.50 6.34 -8.45
C GLY A 824 -19.98 5.84 -7.09
N PRO A 825 -19.59 4.56 -7.00
CA PRO A 825 -18.99 3.97 -5.81
C PRO A 825 -17.69 4.64 -5.38
N LEU A 826 -16.79 4.91 -6.33
CA LEU A 826 -15.52 5.59 -6.08
C LEU A 826 -15.39 6.89 -6.88
N GLY A 827 -15.74 6.89 -8.17
CA GLY A 827 -15.64 8.08 -9.02
C GLY A 827 -16.97 8.76 -9.35
N MET A 828 -16.90 9.90 -10.03
CA MET A 828 -18.01 10.56 -10.71
C MET A 828 -18.07 10.10 -12.17
N LYS A 829 -19.23 9.63 -12.63
CA LYS A 829 -19.49 9.35 -14.04
C LYS A 829 -19.25 10.63 -14.84
N THR A 830 -18.49 10.49 -15.92
CA THR A 830 -18.11 11.62 -16.78
C THR A 830 -19.24 12.13 -17.68
N LEU A 831 -20.28 11.32 -17.85
CA LEU A 831 -21.51 11.65 -18.56
C LEU A 831 -22.68 11.00 -17.84
N ASP A 832 -23.83 11.66 -17.91
CA ASP A 832 -25.11 11.15 -17.44
C ASP A 832 -25.50 9.80 -18.08
N PRO A 833 -25.87 8.78 -17.27
CA PRO A 833 -26.33 7.48 -17.78
C PRO A 833 -27.54 7.52 -18.70
N ASP A 834 -28.37 8.56 -18.62
CA ASP A 834 -29.55 8.70 -19.47
C ASP A 834 -29.20 9.28 -20.86
N ASP A 835 -27.95 9.69 -21.11
CA ASP A 835 -27.48 10.20 -22.41
C ASP A 835 -27.27 9.08 -23.43
N MET A 836 -27.63 9.34 -24.70
CA MET A 836 -27.55 8.37 -25.80
C MET A 836 -26.12 7.88 -26.09
N VAL A 837 -25.10 8.66 -25.75
CA VAL A 837 -23.69 8.28 -25.98
C VAL A 837 -22.98 7.77 -24.72
N TYR A 838 -23.72 7.54 -23.64
CA TYR A 838 -23.16 6.96 -22.41
C TYR A 838 -22.59 5.55 -22.65
N CYS A 839 -21.33 5.36 -22.27
CA CYS A 839 -20.55 4.14 -22.40
C CYS A 839 -19.62 3.99 -21.20
N GLY A 840 -20.08 3.33 -20.13
CA GLY A 840 -19.39 3.29 -18.83
C GLY A 840 -18.16 2.36 -18.72
N VAL A 841 -17.85 1.53 -19.71
CA VAL A 841 -16.75 0.55 -19.66
C VAL A 841 -15.64 0.94 -20.64
N TYR A 842 -14.52 1.45 -20.12
CA TYR A 842 -13.34 1.82 -20.90
C TYR A 842 -12.42 0.62 -21.15
N ASP A 843 -12.19 0.33 -22.43
CA ASP A 843 -11.18 -0.62 -22.91
C ASP A 843 -10.40 0.04 -24.05
N ASN A 844 -9.16 0.45 -23.77
CA ASN A 844 -8.33 1.11 -24.77
C ASN A 844 -7.79 0.15 -25.85
N SER A 845 -7.82 -1.16 -25.58
CA SER A 845 -7.34 -2.19 -26.51
C SER A 845 -8.39 -2.62 -27.53
N LEU A 846 -9.68 -2.41 -27.23
CA LEU A 846 -10.82 -2.83 -28.04
C LEU A 846 -10.83 -2.13 -29.40
N ASP A 847 -10.73 -2.86 -30.52
CA ASP A 847 -10.82 -2.29 -31.88
C ASP A 847 -11.91 -2.97 -32.72
N ASN A 848 -13.15 -2.51 -32.54
CA ASN A 848 -14.34 -3.02 -33.21
C ASN A 848 -14.99 -1.94 -34.11
N ASP A 849 -16.17 -2.23 -34.66
CA ASP A 849 -16.89 -1.28 -35.53
C ASP A 849 -17.77 -0.28 -34.74
N ASN A 850 -17.72 -0.31 -33.40
CA ASN A 850 -18.52 0.58 -32.56
C ASN A 850 -17.78 1.92 -32.38
N TYR A 851 -18.33 2.97 -33.01
CA TYR A 851 -17.80 4.33 -32.98
C TYR A 851 -17.51 4.85 -31.55
N ASN A 852 -18.40 4.57 -30.59
CA ASN A 852 -18.33 5.12 -29.24
C ASN A 852 -17.38 4.35 -28.31
N LEU A 853 -16.98 3.13 -28.65
CA LEU A 853 -16.15 2.28 -27.77
C LEU A 853 -14.76 2.01 -28.34
N ALA A 854 -14.64 1.93 -29.67
CA ALA A 854 -13.40 1.49 -30.30
C ALA A 854 -12.24 2.40 -29.90
N LYS A 855 -11.18 1.74 -29.43
CA LYS A 855 -9.93 2.31 -28.95
C LYS A 855 -10.12 3.29 -27.82
N GLY A 856 -11.05 2.96 -26.93
CA GLY A 856 -11.31 3.73 -25.73
C GLY A 856 -11.91 5.12 -26.00
N PHE A 857 -12.63 5.30 -27.11
CA PHE A 857 -13.29 6.58 -27.44
C PHE A 857 -14.19 7.06 -26.30
N ASN A 858 -14.72 6.16 -25.48
CA ASN A 858 -15.56 6.49 -24.33
C ASN A 858 -14.80 6.93 -23.05
N TYR A 859 -13.50 7.24 -23.10
CA TYR A 859 -12.69 7.59 -21.91
C TYR A 859 -13.35 8.62 -20.97
N HIS A 860 -14.08 9.58 -21.53
CA HIS A 860 -14.86 10.59 -20.82
C HIS A 860 -16.35 10.59 -21.17
N GLN A 861 -16.90 9.43 -21.55
CA GLN A 861 -18.31 9.29 -21.93
C GLN A 861 -19.08 8.32 -21.02
N GLY A 862 -18.69 8.23 -19.76
CA GLY A 862 -19.35 7.36 -18.80
C GLY A 862 -18.48 6.75 -17.71
N PRO A 863 -17.18 6.44 -17.95
CA PRO A 863 -16.29 5.98 -16.90
C PRO A 863 -16.27 6.94 -15.71
N GLU A 864 -16.03 6.38 -14.53
CA GLU A 864 -16.15 7.06 -13.25
C GLU A 864 -14.78 7.59 -12.81
N TRP A 865 -14.57 8.90 -12.92
CA TRP A 865 -13.31 9.54 -12.59
C TRP A 865 -13.28 9.98 -11.14
N LEU A 866 -12.15 9.82 -10.45
CA LEU A 866 -12.09 10.04 -9.00
C LEU A 866 -11.88 11.51 -8.63
N TRP A 867 -11.03 12.25 -9.35
CA TRP A 867 -10.73 13.64 -8.98
C TRP A 867 -11.95 14.60 -8.98
N PRO A 868 -12.98 14.46 -9.86
CA PRO A 868 -14.16 15.31 -9.79
C PRO A 868 -15.02 15.06 -8.54
N VAL A 869 -14.85 13.91 -7.86
CA VAL A 869 -15.50 13.63 -6.58
C VAL A 869 -15.12 14.69 -5.56
N GLY A 870 -13.83 15.06 -5.49
CA GLY A 870 -13.39 16.09 -4.55
C GLY A 870 -14.07 17.43 -4.80
N TYR A 871 -14.14 17.90 -6.04
CA TYR A 871 -14.86 19.14 -6.38
C TYR A 871 -16.36 19.06 -6.10
N PHE A 872 -17.01 17.94 -6.42
CA PHE A 872 -18.41 17.70 -6.09
C PHE A 872 -18.67 17.79 -4.58
N LEU A 873 -17.89 17.07 -3.76
CA LEU A 873 -18.08 17.05 -2.31
C LEU A 873 -17.79 18.41 -1.68
N ARG A 874 -16.74 19.11 -2.13
CA ARG A 874 -16.41 20.48 -1.67
C ARG A 874 -17.52 21.48 -2.01
N ALA A 875 -18.06 21.44 -3.24
CA ALA A 875 -19.20 22.26 -3.63
C ALA A 875 -20.44 21.95 -2.77
N LYS A 876 -20.75 20.66 -2.57
CA LYS A 876 -21.89 20.24 -1.73
C LYS A 876 -21.76 20.74 -0.30
N LEU A 877 -20.58 20.61 0.32
CA LEU A 877 -20.31 21.15 1.66
C LEU A 877 -20.51 22.67 1.73
N TYR A 878 -19.99 23.41 0.74
CA TYR A 878 -20.10 24.87 0.69
C TYR A 878 -21.57 25.33 0.62
N PHE A 879 -22.35 24.79 -0.32
CA PHE A 879 -23.75 25.19 -0.48
C PHE A 879 -24.65 24.64 0.62
N ALA A 880 -24.33 23.48 1.20
CA ALA A 880 -25.04 22.97 2.38
C ALA A 880 -24.93 23.90 3.58
N LYS A 881 -23.74 24.49 3.83
CA LYS A 881 -23.53 25.51 4.87
C LYS A 881 -24.46 26.71 4.66
N LYS A 882 -24.70 27.11 3.41
CA LYS A 882 -25.63 28.22 3.06
C LYS A 882 -27.11 27.84 3.18
N LYS A 883 -27.47 26.56 2.97
CA LYS A 883 -28.85 26.06 3.11
C LYS A 883 -29.31 25.94 4.57
N GLY A 884 -28.37 25.80 5.51
CA GLY A 884 -28.63 25.75 6.95
C GLY A 884 -28.08 24.49 7.62
N GLU A 885 -28.13 24.48 8.96
CA GLU A 885 -27.47 23.48 9.80
C GLU A 885 -27.92 22.03 9.53
N GLU A 886 -29.22 21.81 9.31
CA GLU A 886 -29.76 20.48 9.02
C GLU A 886 -29.22 19.92 7.69
N SER A 887 -29.20 20.75 6.65
CA SER A 887 -28.66 20.37 5.33
C SER A 887 -27.16 20.10 5.41
N TYR A 888 -26.43 20.90 6.20
CA TYR A 888 -25.01 20.69 6.45
C TYR A 888 -24.73 19.36 7.16
N ALA A 889 -25.43 19.06 8.26
CA ALA A 889 -25.22 17.81 9.01
C ALA A 889 -25.51 16.55 8.16
N LYS A 890 -26.59 16.57 7.35
CA LYS A 890 -26.90 15.50 6.39
C LYS A 890 -25.79 15.36 5.34
N THR A 891 -25.30 16.48 4.81
CA THR A 891 -24.21 16.50 3.82
C THR A 891 -22.91 15.96 4.40
N VAL A 892 -22.53 16.34 5.61
CA VAL A 892 -21.33 15.81 6.28
C VAL A 892 -21.41 14.29 6.44
N THR A 893 -22.59 13.75 6.75
CA THR A 893 -22.81 12.30 6.85
C THR A 893 -22.65 11.62 5.48
N MET A 894 -23.25 12.20 4.43
CA MET A 894 -23.09 11.71 3.05
C MET A 894 -21.61 11.73 2.61
N VAL A 895 -20.91 12.85 2.84
CA VAL A 895 -19.49 13.00 2.51
C VAL A 895 -18.66 11.94 3.23
N LYS A 896 -18.87 11.72 4.53
CA LYS A 896 -18.18 10.66 5.28
C LYS A 896 -18.42 9.26 4.70
N ASN A 897 -19.64 8.96 4.23
CA ASN A 897 -19.96 7.69 3.58
C ASN A 897 -19.32 7.53 2.17
N VAL A 898 -19.08 8.63 1.46
CA VAL A 898 -18.32 8.61 0.20
C VAL A 898 -16.84 8.39 0.50
N LEU A 899 -16.29 9.16 1.44
CA LEU A 899 -14.88 9.10 1.84
C LEU A 899 -14.49 7.75 2.47
N SER A 900 -15.40 7.09 3.19
CA SER A 900 -15.11 5.76 3.76
C SER A 900 -14.81 4.71 2.67
N ARG A 901 -15.47 4.80 1.51
CA ARG A 901 -15.21 3.90 0.36
C ARG A 901 -13.82 4.12 -0.22
N HIS A 902 -13.38 5.38 -0.29
CA HIS A 902 -12.03 5.75 -0.71
C HIS A 902 -10.98 5.26 0.29
N TYR A 903 -11.25 5.40 1.60
CA TYR A 903 -10.36 4.86 2.64
C TYR A 903 -10.19 3.35 2.53
N THR A 904 -11.30 2.60 2.39
CA THR A 904 -11.25 1.14 2.22
C THR A 904 -10.48 0.73 0.96
N HIS A 905 -10.72 1.42 -0.17
CA HIS A 905 -9.97 1.15 -1.40
C HIS A 905 -8.48 1.37 -1.20
N LEU A 906 -8.08 2.54 -0.68
CA LEU A 906 -6.69 2.91 -0.44
C LEU A 906 -5.99 1.89 0.48
N GLU A 907 -6.63 1.49 1.58
CA GLU A 907 -6.07 0.48 2.50
C GLU A 907 -5.84 -0.87 1.82
N SER A 908 -6.75 -1.30 0.93
CA SER A 908 -6.63 -2.58 0.22
C SER A 908 -5.73 -2.53 -1.02
N SER A 909 -5.49 -1.35 -1.58
CA SER A 909 -4.70 -1.19 -2.81
C SER A 909 -3.25 -1.61 -2.59
N PRO A 910 -2.67 -2.45 -3.47
CA PRO A 910 -1.23 -2.75 -3.45
C PRO A 910 -0.36 -1.50 -3.62
N TRP A 911 -0.89 -0.49 -4.33
CA TRP A 911 -0.23 0.78 -4.61
C TRP A 911 -0.37 1.79 -3.46
N LYS A 912 -1.23 1.52 -2.46
CA LYS A 912 -1.64 2.48 -1.41
C LYS A 912 -2.06 3.84 -1.98
N GLY A 913 -2.77 3.79 -3.09
CA GLY A 913 -3.22 4.94 -3.86
C GLY A 913 -4.73 4.92 -4.14
N LEU A 914 -5.18 5.95 -4.85
CA LEU A 914 -6.51 6.01 -5.45
C LEU A 914 -6.37 6.05 -6.97
N PRO A 915 -7.12 5.24 -7.73
CA PRO A 915 -6.98 5.16 -9.17
C PRO A 915 -7.38 6.46 -9.86
N GLU A 916 -7.01 6.57 -11.12
CA GLU A 916 -7.46 7.66 -11.99
C GLU A 916 -8.97 7.57 -12.25
N LEU A 917 -9.43 6.37 -12.61
CA LEU A 917 -10.83 6.10 -12.92
C LEU A 917 -11.21 4.65 -12.63
N THR A 918 -12.51 4.41 -12.48
CA THR A 918 -13.12 3.10 -12.52
C THR A 918 -14.05 2.99 -13.72
N ASN A 919 -14.33 1.76 -14.15
CA ASN A 919 -15.45 1.50 -15.04
C ASN A 919 -16.77 1.70 -14.28
N GLU A 920 -17.89 1.54 -14.99
CA GLU A 920 -19.23 1.70 -14.44
C GLU A 920 -19.41 0.99 -13.09
N SER A 921 -20.08 1.65 -12.15
CA SER A 921 -20.39 1.10 -10.83
C SER A 921 -19.15 0.63 -10.05
N GLY A 922 -18.04 1.35 -10.18
CA GLY A 922 -16.79 1.05 -9.45
C GLY A 922 -16.04 -0.19 -9.93
N LEU A 923 -16.37 -0.73 -11.12
CA LEU A 923 -15.65 -1.88 -11.67
C LEU A 923 -14.19 -1.53 -11.97
N PHE A 924 -13.30 -2.49 -11.72
CA PHE A 924 -11.87 -2.32 -11.99
C PHE A 924 -11.62 -2.02 -13.47
N CYS A 925 -10.73 -1.06 -13.73
CA CYS A 925 -10.29 -0.70 -15.08
C CYS A 925 -8.80 -1.01 -15.24
N PRO A 926 -8.41 -1.98 -16.07
CA PRO A 926 -7.00 -2.37 -16.24
C PRO A 926 -6.16 -1.32 -16.98
N PHE A 927 -6.80 -0.29 -17.58
CA PHE A 927 -6.14 0.81 -18.28
C PHE A 927 -6.07 2.09 -17.44
N SER A 928 -6.62 2.08 -16.22
CA SER A 928 -6.51 3.20 -15.29
C SER A 928 -5.12 3.21 -14.66
N CYS A 929 -4.54 4.40 -14.42
CA CYS A 929 -3.49 4.47 -13.41
C CYS A 929 -4.04 3.99 -12.06
N GLU A 930 -3.25 3.17 -11.36
CA GLU A 930 -3.62 2.57 -10.08
C GLU A 930 -3.49 3.56 -8.92
N SER A 931 -2.64 4.56 -9.08
CA SER A 931 -2.55 5.71 -8.19
C SER A 931 -2.39 7.00 -8.98
N GLN A 932 -3.25 7.98 -8.72
CA GLN A 932 -3.24 9.27 -9.43
C GLN A 932 -3.15 10.45 -8.45
N ALA A 933 -2.24 11.37 -8.73
CA ALA A 933 -2.02 12.61 -7.98
C ALA A 933 -3.29 13.44 -7.72
N TRP A 934 -4.11 13.75 -8.74
CA TRP A 934 -5.34 14.54 -8.57
C TRP A 934 -6.41 13.83 -7.76
N SER A 935 -6.49 12.49 -7.82
CA SER A 935 -7.48 11.69 -7.11
C SER A 935 -7.17 11.73 -5.62
N LEU A 936 -5.89 11.55 -5.27
CA LEU A 936 -5.40 11.70 -3.91
C LEU A 936 -5.55 13.14 -3.40
N SER A 937 -5.17 14.11 -4.23
CA SER A 937 -5.18 15.53 -3.88
C SER A 937 -6.59 16.03 -3.55
N THR A 938 -7.53 15.87 -4.48
CA THR A 938 -8.87 16.44 -4.36
C THR A 938 -9.67 15.80 -3.23
N VAL A 939 -9.43 14.52 -2.91
CA VAL A 939 -10.00 13.86 -1.73
C VAL A 939 -9.39 14.40 -0.43
N LEU A 940 -8.08 14.64 -0.39
CA LEU A 940 -7.41 15.27 0.75
C LEU A 940 -7.93 16.70 1.00
N GLU A 941 -8.26 17.43 -0.07
CA GLU A 941 -8.87 18.75 0.02
C GLU A 941 -10.27 18.74 0.65
N VAL A 942 -11.08 17.70 0.40
CA VAL A 942 -12.38 17.53 1.07
C VAL A 942 -12.18 17.37 2.58
N LEU A 943 -11.20 16.56 2.99
CA LEU A 943 -10.88 16.35 4.42
C LEU A 943 -10.36 17.62 5.10
N PHE A 944 -9.72 18.52 4.35
CA PHE A 944 -9.26 19.81 4.87
C PHE A 944 -10.41 20.81 5.03
N ASP A 945 -11.40 20.77 4.13
CA ASP A 945 -12.56 21.67 4.17
C ASP A 945 -13.63 21.26 5.21
N LEU A 946 -13.64 19.97 5.61
CA LEU A 946 -14.45 19.38 6.69
C LEU A 946 -13.94 19.79 8.07
#